data_AF-A0A3M2RJI8-F1
#
_entry.id   AF-A0A3M2RJI8-F1
#
_cell.length_a   1.000
_cell.length_b   1.000
_cell.length_c   1.000
_cell.angle_alpha   90.00
_cell.angle_beta   90.00
_cell.angle_gamma   90.00
#
_symmetry.space_group_name_H-M   'P 1'
#
loop_
_entity.id
_entity.type
_entity.pdbx_description
1 polymer ?
#
loop_
_entity_poly.entity_id
_entity_poly.type
_entity_poly.pdbx_seq_one_letter_code
_entity_poly.pdbx_strand_id
1 'polypeptide(L)'
;MTGQNTVYLKDADACVDQVIARVGKEITLGLPLGLGKPIRFANALYQRAKEDPEIRLHIVTALSLLAPKGSSSLERRFMEPFAKRLYGSIPELVYARDVVNNQLPDNVKVSEFFFKAGSYLKNASQQRNYICTNYTHAVRDLMAQGVNVVGQLMAPGELHGEPGKMSFSCNPDLSLDILPLLRQREAEGMPVAMVAEQNPQLPWFGRDSMVDNNRFDVILSSAETDYPLFSAPQMAVSPADHMIGFYASCLLKDGGTLQVGIGSLGVALVHSAIARHKHNDIWKSVYQHARVDERFPVVREYGGTEPFEAGLYGCSEMMVDGFLYLLQEGILKREVFEHEGLQRLINEARISDKPSLEMLDVLRTEGLIDSPLRSRDLQWLIDHGIVRSSVELKGGRLRLDNDTSVVADLDNSDSRDRLQAIGLGEKLTGGVVMHGGFFVGPEKFYQELRSLPKEQREKICMTSVNFINHLYDHTYGDQKMKAAQRIHGRFINTTMMYTLNGAAVSDGLADARVVSGVGGQYNFVAMAHELPGARSIIALRASRISGGEAVSNIVFNYPHCTIPRHLRDIVITEYGIADLRGKSDEDVFLSLIQIADSRFQESLLKQAKKAGKVSSGFKLPKEWANNTPKQVRDTLAAAGKGDWFPAFPFGRDFTDEELKLGKALKSLKAATATPRGKLSTLWRAVRVNDDGRYSTMIDRMGLSNPQSFREKLDRKLVILGLQQLESPN
;
A
#
# COMPACT_ATOMS: atom_id res chain seq x y z
N MET A 1 -23.97 17.08 23.17
CA MET A 1 -22.69 17.51 23.79
C MET A 1 -22.80 17.34 25.30
N THR A 2 -22.44 16.18 25.82
CA THR A 2 -22.08 15.99 27.23
C THR A 2 -20.56 15.99 27.27
N GLY A 3 -19.97 17.10 27.75
CA GLY A 3 -18.53 17.25 27.90
C GLY A 3 -18.02 16.33 28.99
N GLN A 4 -17.48 15.19 28.61
CA GLN A 4 -16.48 14.51 29.44
C GLN A 4 -15.12 15.00 28.99
N ASN A 5 -14.35 15.51 29.96
CA ASN A 5 -12.96 15.89 29.75
C ASN A 5 -12.17 14.64 29.37
N THR A 6 -11.41 14.71 28.29
CA THR A 6 -10.42 13.69 27.93
C THR A 6 -9.47 13.45 29.09
N VAL A 7 -9.28 12.18 29.47
CA VAL A 7 -8.42 11.79 30.58
C VAL A 7 -7.04 11.41 30.04
N TYR A 8 -6.00 12.08 30.52
CA TYR A 8 -4.61 11.74 30.22
C TYR A 8 -4.05 10.82 31.29
N LEU A 9 -3.51 9.68 30.87
CA LEU A 9 -2.94 8.67 31.75
C LEU A 9 -1.56 8.25 31.25
N LYS A 10 -0.68 7.91 32.19
CA LYS A 10 0.67 7.41 31.90
C LYS A 10 0.78 5.90 31.93
N ASP A 11 -0.19 5.25 32.58
CA ASP A 11 -0.21 3.83 32.88
C ASP A 11 -1.31 3.13 32.07
N ALA A 12 -0.96 2.00 31.45
CA ALA A 12 -1.86 1.28 30.55
C ALA A 12 -2.97 0.53 31.31
N ASP A 13 -2.71 0.05 32.53
CA ASP A 13 -3.71 -0.61 33.36
C ASP A 13 -4.75 0.38 33.87
N ALA A 14 -4.33 1.59 34.24
CA ALA A 14 -5.23 2.69 34.58
C ALA A 14 -6.11 3.08 33.37
N CYS A 15 -5.59 3.05 32.14
CA CYS A 15 -6.39 3.24 30.93
C CYS A 15 -7.47 2.17 30.80
N VAL A 16 -7.11 0.90 31.03
CA VAL A 16 -8.05 -0.23 30.99
C VAL A 16 -9.14 -0.07 32.05
N ASP A 17 -8.80 0.37 33.25
CA ASP A 17 -9.77 0.63 34.32
C ASP A 17 -10.79 1.69 33.91
N GLN A 18 -10.34 2.79 33.28
CA GLN A 18 -11.24 3.82 32.76
C GLN A 18 -12.14 3.30 31.64
N VAL A 19 -11.60 2.47 30.73
CA VAL A 19 -12.40 1.85 29.67
C VAL A 19 -13.46 0.93 30.26
N ILE A 20 -13.09 0.02 31.17
CA ILE A 20 -14.04 -0.92 31.79
C ILE A 20 -15.09 -0.16 32.62
N ALA A 21 -14.70 0.89 33.34
CA ALA A 21 -15.66 1.73 34.07
C ALA A 21 -16.69 2.39 33.14
N ARG A 22 -16.30 2.68 31.89
CA ARG A 22 -17.15 3.31 30.89
C ARG A 22 -18.05 2.30 30.16
N VAL A 23 -17.50 1.21 29.65
CA VAL A 23 -18.21 0.28 28.76
C VAL A 23 -18.62 -1.04 29.40
N GLY A 24 -18.18 -1.30 30.64
CA GLY A 24 -18.38 -2.57 31.32
C GLY A 24 -17.44 -3.67 30.85
N LYS A 25 -17.81 -4.92 31.13
CA LYS A 25 -17.01 -6.12 30.88
C LYS A 25 -17.29 -6.82 29.53
N GLU A 26 -18.26 -6.34 28.76
CA GLU A 26 -18.56 -6.82 27.40
C GLU A 26 -17.90 -5.88 26.39
N ILE A 27 -16.72 -6.25 25.88
CA ILE A 27 -15.87 -5.37 25.11
C ILE A 27 -15.64 -5.96 23.71
N THR A 28 -16.16 -5.26 22.70
CA THR A 28 -15.79 -5.48 21.31
C THR A 28 -14.82 -4.37 20.89
N LEU A 29 -13.53 -4.71 20.89
CA LEU A 29 -12.42 -3.82 20.61
C LEU A 29 -12.12 -3.80 19.10
N GLY A 30 -12.32 -2.65 18.47
CA GLY A 30 -11.81 -2.34 17.14
C GLY A 30 -10.36 -1.86 17.18
N LEU A 31 -9.48 -2.50 16.41
CA LEU A 31 -8.09 -2.07 16.24
C LEU A 31 -7.79 -1.82 14.75
N PRO A 32 -7.02 -0.76 14.42
CA PRO A 32 -6.69 -0.42 13.04
C PRO A 32 -5.75 -1.46 12.42
N LEU A 33 -5.69 -1.49 11.09
CA LEU A 33 -4.80 -2.36 10.34
C LEU A 33 -3.32 -2.00 10.57
N GLY A 34 -2.45 -3.00 10.74
CA GLY A 34 -1.00 -2.78 10.70
C GLY A 34 -0.44 -1.91 11.85
N LEU A 35 0.24 -0.81 11.50
CA LEU A 35 1.11 -0.02 12.39
C LEU A 35 0.34 0.89 13.37
N GLY A 36 -0.92 1.24 13.06
CA GLY A 36 -1.73 2.13 13.90
C GLY A 36 -2.24 1.53 15.21
N LYS A 37 -1.87 0.30 15.57
CA LYS A 37 -2.38 -0.36 16.80
C LYS A 37 -1.74 0.22 18.06
N PRO A 38 -2.52 0.63 19.08
CA PRO A 38 -1.98 1.03 20.38
C PRO A 38 -1.52 -0.21 21.17
N ILE A 39 -0.23 -0.54 21.07
CA ILE A 39 0.27 -1.84 21.54
C ILE A 39 0.17 -1.97 23.05
N ARG A 40 0.52 -0.91 23.81
CA ARG A 40 0.50 -0.96 25.28
C ARG A 40 -0.93 -1.11 25.79
N PHE A 41 -1.86 -0.30 25.28
CA PHE A 41 -3.27 -0.39 25.66
C PHE A 41 -3.88 -1.75 25.30
N ALA A 42 -3.69 -2.21 24.06
CA ALA A 42 -4.24 -3.49 23.61
C ALA A 42 -3.69 -4.68 24.42
N ASN A 43 -2.40 -4.65 24.77
CA ASN A 43 -1.79 -5.67 25.62
C ASN A 43 -2.34 -5.64 27.05
N ALA A 44 -2.45 -4.46 27.67
CA ALA A 44 -3.01 -4.34 29.02
C ALA A 44 -4.46 -4.85 29.08
N LEU A 45 -5.31 -4.47 28.11
CA LEU A 45 -6.69 -4.94 28.05
C LEU A 45 -6.78 -6.45 27.85
N TYR A 46 -5.92 -7.01 26.98
CA TYR A 46 -5.86 -8.45 26.77
C TYR A 46 -5.39 -9.20 28.02
N GLN A 47 -4.37 -8.71 28.73
CA GLN A 47 -3.93 -9.32 29.99
C GLN A 47 -5.02 -9.27 31.05
N ARG A 48 -5.73 -8.14 31.18
CA ARG A 48 -6.85 -8.03 32.10
C ARG A 48 -7.94 -9.06 31.80
N ALA A 49 -8.26 -9.29 30.52
CA ALA A 49 -9.20 -10.34 30.14
C ALA A 49 -8.67 -11.78 30.40
N LYS A 50 -7.36 -12.01 30.40
CA LYS A 50 -6.77 -13.30 30.81
C LYS A 50 -6.92 -13.55 32.31
N GLU A 51 -6.81 -12.49 33.11
CA GLU A 51 -6.86 -12.54 34.57
C GLU A 51 -8.29 -12.57 35.10
N ASP A 52 -9.23 -11.88 34.45
CA ASP A 52 -10.64 -11.82 34.81
C ASP A 52 -11.53 -12.44 33.72
N PRO A 53 -12.01 -13.68 33.90
CA PRO A 53 -12.85 -14.37 32.92
C PRO A 53 -14.28 -13.78 32.79
N GLU A 54 -14.70 -12.86 33.68
CA GLU A 54 -15.95 -12.12 33.49
C GLU A 54 -15.85 -11.08 32.37
N ILE A 55 -14.64 -10.70 31.96
CA ILE A 55 -14.42 -9.82 30.82
C ILE A 55 -14.53 -10.64 29.53
N ARG A 56 -15.57 -10.38 28.74
CA ARG A 56 -15.70 -10.93 27.40
C ARG A 56 -15.08 -9.96 26.41
N LEU A 57 -13.97 -10.38 25.80
CA LEU A 57 -13.21 -9.55 24.89
C LEU A 57 -13.29 -10.11 23.47
N HIS A 58 -13.89 -9.37 22.55
CA HIS A 58 -13.83 -9.64 21.12
C HIS A 58 -12.96 -8.59 20.43
N ILE A 59 -11.78 -8.99 19.95
CA ILE A 59 -10.90 -8.13 19.17
C ILE A 59 -11.26 -8.30 17.68
N VAL A 60 -11.62 -7.20 17.03
CA VAL A 60 -11.87 -7.15 15.58
C VAL A 60 -10.85 -6.22 14.92
N THR A 61 -10.07 -6.76 13.98
CA THR A 61 -8.89 -6.05 13.44
C THR A 61 -8.55 -6.52 12.02
N ALA A 62 -7.47 -5.97 11.46
CA ALA A 62 -6.77 -6.53 10.31
C ALA A 62 -5.26 -6.50 10.52
N LEU A 63 -4.54 -7.43 9.88
CA LEU A 63 -3.08 -7.50 9.81
C LEU A 63 -2.37 -7.19 11.13
N SER A 64 -2.30 -8.18 12.01
CA SER A 64 -1.50 -8.09 13.25
C SER A 64 0.00 -8.28 12.93
N LEU A 65 0.82 -7.26 13.20
CA LEU A 65 2.26 -7.28 12.93
C LEU A 65 3.00 -8.01 14.06
N LEU A 66 3.69 -9.10 13.73
CA LEU A 66 4.47 -9.92 14.66
C LEU A 66 5.89 -10.06 14.14
N ALA A 67 6.87 -10.03 15.06
CA ALA A 67 8.24 -10.33 14.70
C ALA A 67 8.34 -11.77 14.16
N PRO A 68 9.07 -11.98 13.04
CA PRO A 68 9.20 -13.30 12.45
C PRO A 68 10.00 -14.24 13.37
N LYS A 69 9.57 -15.50 13.44
CA LYS A 69 10.26 -16.57 14.18
C LYS A 69 10.65 -17.70 13.24
N GLY A 70 11.85 -18.24 13.43
CA GLY A 70 12.33 -19.41 12.67
C GLY A 70 11.61 -20.68 13.08
N SER A 71 11.22 -21.51 12.10
CA SER A 71 10.52 -22.78 12.37
C SER A 71 11.49 -23.95 12.63
N SER A 72 12.72 -23.87 12.12
CA SER A 72 13.80 -24.85 12.32
C SER A 72 14.99 -24.26 13.08
N SER A 73 15.92 -25.12 13.53
CA SER A 73 17.17 -24.69 14.22
C SER A 73 17.96 -23.67 13.39
N LEU A 74 18.21 -23.98 12.11
CA LEU A 74 18.93 -23.10 11.19
C LEU A 74 18.16 -21.81 10.91
N GLU A 75 16.84 -21.89 10.69
CA GLU A 75 16.02 -20.69 10.49
C GLU A 75 16.01 -19.79 11.73
N ARG A 76 16.00 -20.37 12.94
CA ARG A 76 16.08 -19.58 14.18
C ARG A 76 17.43 -18.88 14.32
N ARG A 77 18.53 -19.60 14.12
CA ARG A 77 19.89 -19.02 14.16
C ARG A 77 20.08 -17.87 13.17
N PHE A 78 19.43 -17.95 12.02
CA PHE A 78 19.42 -16.86 11.04
C PHE A 78 18.50 -15.70 11.48
N MET A 79 17.24 -16.01 11.82
CA MET A 79 16.18 -15.01 12.04
C MET A 79 16.23 -14.33 13.41
N GLU A 80 16.65 -15.00 14.48
CA GLU A 80 16.55 -14.46 15.85
C GLU A 80 17.44 -13.22 16.06
N PRO A 81 18.72 -13.18 15.66
CA PRO A 81 19.52 -11.97 15.84
C PRO A 81 19.04 -10.82 14.94
N PHE A 82 18.53 -11.14 13.75
CA PHE A 82 17.90 -10.17 12.86
C PHE A 82 16.61 -9.58 13.48
N ALA A 83 15.75 -10.45 14.02
CA ALA A 83 14.52 -10.05 14.68
C ALA A 83 14.80 -9.27 15.96
N LYS A 84 15.82 -9.65 16.75
CA LYS A 84 16.24 -8.90 17.94
C LYS A 84 16.73 -7.50 17.57
N ARG A 85 17.49 -7.36 16.47
CA ARG A 85 17.99 -6.07 15.98
C ARG A 85 16.86 -5.14 15.53
N LEU A 86 15.88 -5.64 14.78
CA LEU A 86 14.82 -4.81 14.21
C LEU A 86 13.60 -4.63 15.11
N TYR A 87 13.26 -5.64 15.92
CA TYR A 87 12.00 -5.69 16.67
C TYR A 87 12.20 -5.83 18.18
N GLY A 88 13.43 -6.02 18.68
CA GLY A 88 13.68 -6.34 20.10
C GLY A 88 13.30 -5.23 21.08
N SER A 89 13.21 -3.99 20.61
CA SER A 89 12.77 -2.81 21.39
C SER A 89 11.29 -2.46 21.15
N ILE A 90 10.57 -3.24 20.35
CA ILE A 90 9.16 -3.01 20.03
C ILE A 90 8.34 -4.03 20.82
N PRO A 91 7.39 -3.58 21.66
CA PRO A 91 6.48 -4.51 22.33
C PRO A 91 5.72 -5.35 21.30
N GLU A 92 5.63 -6.66 21.50
CA GLU A 92 4.79 -7.51 20.63
C GLU A 92 3.32 -7.41 21.03
N LEU A 93 2.41 -7.58 20.07
CA LEU A 93 0.98 -7.79 20.33
C LEU A 93 0.77 -9.19 20.92
N VAL A 94 0.50 -9.26 22.22
CA VAL A 94 0.43 -10.54 22.95
C VAL A 94 -0.77 -11.38 22.47
N TYR A 95 -1.93 -10.77 22.25
CA TYR A 95 -3.10 -11.48 21.74
C TYR A 95 -2.80 -12.16 20.39
N ALA A 96 -2.08 -11.47 19.50
CA ALA A 96 -1.77 -11.98 18.16
C ALA A 96 -0.77 -13.14 18.25
N ARG A 97 0.15 -13.11 19.22
CA ARG A 97 1.05 -14.23 19.49
C ARG A 97 0.27 -15.46 20.00
N ASP A 98 -0.68 -15.26 20.91
CA ASP A 98 -1.54 -16.34 21.42
C ASP A 98 -2.47 -16.88 20.31
N VAL A 99 -2.96 -16.04 19.39
CA VAL A 99 -3.68 -16.48 18.18
C VAL A 99 -2.83 -17.46 17.36
N VAL A 100 -1.58 -17.08 17.02
CA VAL A 100 -0.68 -17.94 16.23
C VAL A 100 -0.41 -19.27 16.92
N ASN A 101 -0.30 -19.27 18.25
CA ASN A 101 -0.03 -20.45 19.05
C ASN A 101 -1.27 -21.29 19.39
N ASN A 102 -2.48 -20.83 19.05
CA ASN A 102 -3.76 -21.40 19.50
C ASN A 102 -3.88 -21.43 21.05
N GLN A 103 -3.55 -20.32 21.69
CA GLN A 103 -3.50 -20.15 23.15
C GLN A 103 -4.43 -19.03 23.65
N LEU A 104 -5.43 -18.64 22.85
CA LEU A 104 -6.44 -17.68 23.30
C LEU A 104 -7.27 -18.27 24.45
N PRO A 105 -7.56 -17.51 25.52
CA PRO A 105 -8.53 -17.87 26.54
C PRO A 105 -9.95 -18.03 25.97
N ASP A 106 -10.80 -18.80 26.66
CA ASP A 106 -12.17 -19.07 26.22
C ASP A 106 -13.07 -17.82 26.17
N ASN A 107 -12.79 -16.82 27.02
CA ASN A 107 -13.49 -15.53 27.06
C ASN A 107 -12.95 -14.51 26.05
N VAL A 108 -11.94 -14.86 25.24
CA VAL A 108 -11.36 -13.98 24.23
C VAL A 108 -11.57 -14.53 22.82
N LYS A 109 -12.16 -13.70 21.95
CA LYS A 109 -12.31 -13.97 20.52
C LYS A 109 -11.48 -12.98 19.71
N VAL A 110 -10.82 -13.44 18.66
CA VAL A 110 -10.12 -12.58 17.70
C VAL A 110 -10.61 -12.89 16.29
N SER A 111 -11.12 -11.85 15.62
CA SER A 111 -11.56 -11.90 14.23
C SER A 111 -10.74 -10.92 13.40
N GLU A 112 -10.17 -11.39 12.30
CA GLU A 112 -9.50 -10.51 11.34
C GLU A 112 -10.21 -10.53 9.97
N PHE A 113 -10.28 -9.37 9.32
CA PHE A 113 -10.78 -9.25 7.93
C PHE A 113 -9.66 -9.19 6.88
N PHE A 114 -8.40 -9.20 7.31
CA PHE A 114 -7.25 -9.28 6.43
C PHE A 114 -6.08 -9.97 7.13
N PHE A 115 -5.70 -11.16 6.65
CA PHE A 115 -4.55 -11.89 7.17
C PHE A 115 -3.24 -11.51 6.46
N LYS A 116 -2.13 -11.62 7.18
CA LYS A 116 -0.82 -11.72 6.54
C LYS A 116 -0.80 -12.95 5.62
N ALA A 117 -0.49 -12.77 4.34
CA ALA A 117 -0.56 -13.82 3.33
C ALA A 117 0.08 -15.15 3.79
N GLY A 118 -0.73 -16.21 3.82
CA GLY A 118 -0.34 -17.58 4.14
C GLY A 118 -0.13 -17.89 5.63
N SER A 119 -0.21 -16.89 6.52
CA SER A 119 0.14 -17.04 7.95
C SER A 119 -0.80 -17.97 8.72
N TYR A 120 -2.10 -17.99 8.39
CA TYR A 120 -3.13 -18.75 9.11
C TYR A 120 -3.68 -19.95 8.34
N LEU A 121 -3.01 -20.42 7.28
CA LEU A 121 -3.46 -21.56 6.47
C LEU A 121 -3.58 -22.90 7.24
N LYS A 122 -2.95 -22.99 8.42
CA LYS A 122 -3.00 -24.14 9.33
C LYS A 122 -3.66 -23.82 10.67
N ASN A 123 -4.23 -22.62 10.83
CA ASN A 123 -4.90 -22.20 12.05
C ASN A 123 -6.42 -22.33 11.88
N ALA A 124 -6.99 -23.43 12.37
CA ALA A 124 -8.41 -23.71 12.19
C ALA A 124 -9.33 -22.69 12.89
N SER A 125 -8.89 -22.11 14.02
CA SER A 125 -9.66 -21.08 14.72
C SER A 125 -9.75 -19.82 13.87
N GLN A 126 -8.64 -19.33 13.34
CA GLN A 126 -8.63 -18.13 12.50
C GLN A 126 -9.36 -18.33 11.17
N GLN A 127 -9.23 -19.50 10.54
CA GLN A 127 -10.02 -19.79 9.33
C GLN A 127 -11.53 -19.77 9.58
N ARG A 128 -12.00 -20.13 10.79
CA ARG A 128 -13.42 -20.01 11.17
C ARG A 128 -13.85 -18.60 11.56
N ASN A 129 -12.92 -17.80 12.09
CA ASN A 129 -13.19 -16.46 12.63
C ASN A 129 -12.84 -15.32 11.65
N TYR A 130 -12.44 -15.65 10.41
CA TYR A 130 -12.20 -14.69 9.34
C TYR A 130 -13.48 -13.96 8.94
N ILE A 131 -13.39 -12.65 8.75
CA ILE A 131 -14.49 -11.81 8.29
C ILE A 131 -14.26 -11.47 6.80
N CYS A 132 -15.12 -11.97 5.92
CA CYS A 132 -15.04 -11.63 4.51
C CYS A 132 -15.78 -10.30 4.23
N THR A 133 -15.02 -9.21 4.12
CA THR A 133 -15.57 -7.89 3.77
C THR A 133 -14.66 -7.16 2.78
N ASN A 134 -15.25 -6.37 1.88
CA ASN A 134 -14.50 -5.34 1.17
C ASN A 134 -14.07 -4.27 2.17
N TYR A 135 -12.91 -3.67 1.95
CA TYR A 135 -12.37 -2.71 2.93
C TYR A 135 -13.29 -1.50 3.16
N THR A 136 -13.94 -1.05 2.08
CA THR A 136 -14.92 0.06 2.09
C THR A 136 -16.19 -0.23 2.88
N HIS A 137 -16.46 -1.50 3.21
CA HIS A 137 -17.58 -1.89 4.07
C HIS A 137 -17.14 -2.28 5.48
N ALA A 138 -15.85 -2.26 5.78
CA ALA A 138 -15.35 -2.73 7.07
C ALA A 138 -15.96 -1.97 8.24
N VAL A 139 -16.16 -0.65 8.14
CA VAL A 139 -16.84 0.14 9.19
C VAL A 139 -18.27 -0.36 9.43
N ARG A 140 -19.06 -0.57 8.36
CA ARG A 140 -20.42 -1.12 8.48
C ARG A 140 -20.42 -2.44 9.23
N ASP A 141 -19.51 -3.34 8.88
CA ASP A 141 -19.45 -4.68 9.44
C ASP A 141 -18.91 -4.67 10.88
N LEU A 142 -17.92 -3.83 11.20
CA LEU A 142 -17.43 -3.58 12.56
C LEU A 142 -18.57 -3.04 13.45
N MET A 143 -19.36 -2.11 12.93
CA MET A 143 -20.53 -1.61 13.64
C MET A 143 -21.53 -2.75 13.85
N ALA A 144 -21.85 -3.56 12.85
CA ALA A 144 -22.76 -4.70 13.00
C ALA A 144 -22.26 -5.77 14.01
N GLN A 145 -20.95 -5.92 14.19
CA GLN A 145 -20.35 -6.77 15.24
C GLN A 145 -20.44 -6.16 16.66
N GLY A 146 -20.95 -4.94 16.80
CA GLY A 146 -21.13 -4.30 18.09
C GLY A 146 -19.86 -3.68 18.66
N VAL A 147 -18.91 -3.25 17.81
CA VAL A 147 -17.73 -2.49 18.28
C VAL A 147 -18.20 -1.33 19.17
N ASN A 148 -17.68 -1.31 20.38
CA ASN A 148 -17.94 -0.30 21.40
C ASN A 148 -16.65 0.32 21.96
N VAL A 149 -15.49 -0.29 21.72
CA VAL A 149 -14.19 0.30 22.06
C VAL A 149 -13.34 0.41 20.80
N VAL A 150 -12.71 1.56 20.57
CA VAL A 150 -11.68 1.72 19.52
C VAL A 150 -10.38 2.20 20.16
N GLY A 151 -9.30 1.50 19.83
CA GLY A 151 -7.94 1.89 20.22
C GLY A 151 -7.13 2.30 19.00
N GLN A 152 -6.43 3.44 19.08
CA GLN A 152 -5.61 3.97 17.99
C GLN A 152 -4.26 4.51 18.48
N LEU A 153 -3.19 4.23 17.76
CA LEU A 153 -1.88 4.87 17.92
C LEU A 153 -1.87 6.23 17.19
N MET A 154 -1.42 7.28 17.87
CA MET A 154 -1.49 8.67 17.42
C MET A 154 -0.14 9.40 17.55
N ALA A 155 0.16 10.29 16.61
CA ALA A 155 1.28 11.22 16.74
C ALA A 155 0.85 12.45 17.56
N PRO A 156 1.64 12.90 18.56
CA PRO A 156 1.33 14.07 19.39
C PRO A 156 1.61 15.39 18.65
N GLY A 157 0.68 16.36 18.73
CA GLY A 157 0.80 17.66 18.02
C GLY A 157 1.73 18.67 18.69
N GLU A 158 2.05 18.47 19.97
CA GLU A 158 2.95 19.34 20.74
C GLU A 158 4.33 19.46 20.09
N LEU A 159 4.82 18.39 19.45
CA LEU A 159 6.11 18.36 18.76
C LEU A 159 6.09 19.05 17.38
N HIS A 160 4.92 19.47 16.90
CA HIS A 160 4.71 19.97 15.54
C HIS A 160 4.09 21.37 15.49
N GLY A 161 4.01 22.06 16.64
CA GLY A 161 3.42 23.40 16.74
C GLY A 161 1.89 23.41 16.68
N GLU A 162 1.25 22.26 16.93
CA GLU A 162 -0.21 22.07 16.89
C GLU A 162 -0.71 21.60 18.27
N PRO A 163 -0.60 22.42 19.34
CA PRO A 163 -0.98 22.03 20.69
C PRO A 163 -2.48 21.72 20.78
N GLY A 164 -2.83 20.66 21.50
CA GLY A 164 -4.23 20.20 21.61
C GLY A 164 -4.73 19.37 20.41
N LYS A 165 -3.86 19.10 19.43
CA LYS A 165 -4.13 18.23 18.29
C LYS A 165 -3.32 16.93 18.36
N MET A 166 -3.82 15.92 17.65
CA MET A 166 -3.14 14.66 17.37
C MET A 166 -3.32 14.30 15.90
N SER A 167 -2.40 13.50 15.36
CA SER A 167 -2.48 13.01 13.98
C SER A 167 -2.59 11.49 13.94
N PHE A 168 -3.49 10.97 13.10
CA PHE A 168 -3.57 9.53 12.79
C PHE A 168 -2.34 9.02 12.03
N SER A 169 -1.48 9.92 11.53
CA SER A 169 -0.20 9.59 10.91
C SER A 169 -0.34 8.51 9.83
N CYS A 170 0.09 7.30 10.15
CA CYS A 170 0.16 6.14 9.29
C CYS A 170 -1.17 5.43 9.06
N ASN A 171 -2.22 5.72 9.83
CA ASN A 171 -3.44 4.91 9.83
C ASN A 171 -4.72 5.72 10.16
N PRO A 172 -5.08 6.75 9.37
CA PRO A 172 -6.44 7.31 9.41
C PRO A 172 -7.49 6.29 8.95
N ASP A 173 -7.19 5.51 7.91
CA ASP A 173 -7.87 4.27 7.52
C ASP A 173 -9.41 4.27 7.72
N LEU A 174 -9.91 3.46 8.67
CA LEU A 174 -11.32 3.37 9.06
C LEU A 174 -11.66 4.31 10.22
N SER A 175 -10.65 4.86 10.88
CA SER A 175 -10.77 5.63 12.12
C SER A 175 -11.52 6.94 11.89
N LEU A 176 -11.29 7.62 10.76
CA LEU A 176 -12.04 8.84 10.43
C LEU A 176 -13.55 8.61 10.28
N ASP A 177 -13.95 7.38 9.95
CA ASP A 177 -15.33 7.03 9.61
C ASP A 177 -16.05 6.34 10.78
N ILE A 178 -15.35 5.54 11.58
CA ILE A 178 -15.96 4.81 12.71
C ILE A 178 -16.18 5.69 13.94
N LEU A 179 -15.30 6.66 14.23
CA LEU A 179 -15.40 7.48 15.44
C LEU A 179 -16.70 8.33 15.47
N PRO A 180 -17.13 8.99 14.37
CA PRO A 180 -18.43 9.66 14.33
C PRO A 180 -19.62 8.73 14.62
N LEU A 181 -19.58 7.51 14.07
CA LEU A 181 -20.66 6.53 14.28
C LEU A 181 -20.68 5.99 15.72
N LEU A 182 -19.52 5.87 16.38
CA LEU A 182 -19.47 5.55 17.81
C LEU A 182 -20.04 6.67 18.67
N ARG A 183 -19.76 7.94 18.35
CA ARG A 183 -20.40 9.08 19.02
C ARG A 183 -21.90 9.12 18.80
N GLN A 184 -22.39 8.68 17.64
CA GLN A 184 -23.83 8.51 17.42
C GLN A 184 -24.40 7.42 18.34
N ARG A 185 -23.75 6.25 18.45
CA ARG A 185 -24.18 5.18 19.37
C ARG A 185 -24.21 5.63 20.83
N GLU A 186 -23.24 6.41 21.23
CA GLU A 186 -23.20 7.01 22.57
C GLU A 186 -24.41 7.91 22.83
N ALA A 187 -24.77 8.75 21.85
CA ALA A 187 -25.97 9.57 21.93
C ALA A 187 -27.28 8.74 21.97
N GLU A 188 -27.25 7.53 21.40
CA GLU A 188 -28.34 6.54 21.46
C GLU A 188 -28.33 5.72 22.77
N GLY A 189 -27.42 6.00 23.70
CA GLY A 189 -27.37 5.40 25.04
C GLY A 189 -26.50 4.14 25.13
N MET A 190 -25.78 3.76 24.06
CA MET A 190 -24.82 2.66 24.11
C MET A 190 -23.47 3.14 24.65
N PRO A 191 -22.92 2.54 25.73
CA PRO A 191 -21.60 2.91 26.21
C PRO A 191 -20.52 2.60 25.17
N VAL A 192 -19.69 3.58 24.85
CA VAL A 192 -18.53 3.43 23.94
C VAL A 192 -17.29 4.04 24.57
N ALA A 193 -16.08 3.63 24.15
CA ALA A 193 -14.83 4.25 24.56
C ALA A 193 -13.88 4.41 23.36
N MET A 194 -13.26 5.58 23.23
CA MET A 194 -12.22 5.83 22.24
C MET A 194 -10.90 6.18 22.93
N VAL A 195 -9.89 5.36 22.65
CA VAL A 195 -8.58 5.41 23.30
C VAL A 195 -7.51 5.77 22.30
N ALA A 196 -6.74 6.81 22.58
CA ALA A 196 -5.52 7.12 21.85
C ALA A 196 -4.29 6.70 22.67
N GLU A 197 -3.31 6.09 22.01
CA GLU A 197 -1.96 5.91 22.56
C GLU A 197 -1.00 6.81 21.78
N GLN A 198 -0.33 7.73 22.47
CA GLN A 198 0.64 8.62 21.84
C GLN A 198 1.96 7.89 21.59
N ASN A 199 2.53 8.07 20.41
CA ASN A 199 3.90 7.66 20.08
C ASN A 199 4.59 8.75 19.23
N PRO A 200 5.60 9.45 19.75
CA PRO A 200 6.29 10.53 19.03
C PRO A 200 7.17 10.04 17.86
N GLN A 201 7.37 8.73 17.70
CA GLN A 201 8.08 8.17 16.54
C GLN A 201 7.21 8.16 15.27
N LEU A 202 5.89 8.33 15.38
CA LEU A 202 5.01 8.42 14.23
C LEU A 202 5.28 9.70 13.40
N PRO A 203 5.43 9.61 12.06
CA PRO A 203 5.52 10.80 11.22
C PRO A 203 4.24 11.64 11.29
N TRP A 204 4.34 12.94 11.51
CA TRP A 204 3.16 13.80 11.59
C TRP A 204 2.60 14.19 10.24
N PHE A 205 1.30 14.02 10.03
CA PHE A 205 0.58 14.53 8.88
C PHE A 205 -0.57 15.45 9.32
N GLY A 206 -0.83 16.51 8.56
CA GLY A 206 -1.93 17.46 8.78
C GLY A 206 -3.23 17.03 8.08
N ARG A 207 -4.04 18.02 7.68
CA ARG A 207 -5.28 17.84 6.91
C ARG A 207 -6.22 16.84 7.58
N ASP A 208 -6.81 15.92 6.82
CA ASP A 208 -7.78 14.91 7.29
C ASP A 208 -7.28 14.07 8.45
N SER A 209 -5.96 13.82 8.53
CA SER A 209 -5.37 13.01 9.60
C SER A 209 -5.25 13.75 10.93
N MET A 210 -5.37 15.08 10.95
CA MET A 210 -5.24 15.90 12.17
C MET A 210 -6.60 16.11 12.84
N VAL A 211 -6.69 15.78 14.11
CA VAL A 211 -7.91 15.92 14.91
C VAL A 211 -7.64 16.51 16.29
N ASP A 212 -8.68 17.08 16.90
CA ASP A 212 -8.64 17.54 18.29
C ASP A 212 -8.50 16.37 19.27
N ASN A 213 -7.72 16.59 20.34
CA ASN A 213 -7.51 15.58 21.38
C ASN A 213 -8.82 15.18 22.08
N ASN A 214 -9.79 16.10 22.12
CA ASN A 214 -11.11 15.88 22.71
C ASN A 214 -11.99 14.86 21.96
N ARG A 215 -11.53 14.36 20.80
CA ARG A 215 -12.19 13.23 20.13
C ARG A 215 -12.05 11.92 20.91
N PHE A 216 -11.03 11.79 21.74
CA PHE A 216 -10.75 10.59 22.53
C PHE A 216 -11.18 10.77 23.99
N ASP A 217 -11.69 9.70 24.58
CA ASP A 217 -12.11 9.68 25.98
C ASP A 217 -10.89 9.47 26.90
N VAL A 218 -9.93 8.66 26.45
CA VAL A 218 -8.70 8.33 27.19
C VAL A 218 -7.49 8.49 26.28
N ILE A 219 -6.45 9.16 26.77
CA ILE A 219 -5.16 9.30 26.09
C ILE A 219 -4.06 8.68 26.97
N LEU A 220 -3.46 7.60 26.47
CA LEU A 220 -2.25 7.00 27.03
C LEU A 220 -1.02 7.73 26.50
N SER A 221 -0.30 8.43 27.37
CA SER A 221 0.93 9.16 27.01
C SER A 221 1.98 8.99 28.10
N SER A 222 3.12 8.38 27.75
CA SER A 222 4.24 8.19 28.68
C SER A 222 5.54 8.01 27.92
N ALA A 223 6.40 9.03 27.98
CA ALA A 223 7.71 9.05 27.33
C ALA A 223 8.65 7.92 27.81
N GLU A 224 8.47 7.43 29.05
CA GLU A 224 9.29 6.34 29.62
C GLU A 224 9.08 5.00 28.93
N THR A 225 7.98 4.87 28.18
CA THR A 225 7.56 3.62 27.53
C THR A 225 7.38 3.78 26.03
N ASP A 226 7.96 4.85 25.45
CA ASP A 226 8.03 5.04 24.00
C ASP A 226 8.84 3.92 23.35
N TYR A 227 8.41 3.52 22.14
CA TYR A 227 9.02 2.43 21.41
C TYR A 227 9.12 2.74 19.90
N PRO A 228 10.12 2.18 19.19
CA PRO A 228 10.26 2.34 17.73
C PRO A 228 9.09 1.74 16.95
N LEU A 229 8.94 2.16 15.70
CA LEU A 229 7.88 1.67 14.82
C LEU A 229 8.22 0.31 14.22
N PHE A 230 7.20 -0.53 14.02
CA PHE A 230 7.39 -1.82 13.36
C PHE A 230 7.80 -1.61 11.90
N SER A 231 8.98 -2.13 11.53
CA SER A 231 9.51 -2.04 10.17
C SER A 231 9.20 -3.28 9.34
N ALA A 232 8.79 -3.07 8.09
CA ALA A 232 8.62 -4.10 7.08
C ALA A 232 9.80 -4.06 6.09
N PRO A 233 10.75 -5.02 6.16
CA PRO A 233 11.94 -4.99 5.32
C PRO A 233 11.63 -5.10 3.84
N GLN A 234 12.46 -4.48 3.00
CA GLN A 234 12.33 -4.56 1.55
C GLN A 234 12.57 -5.99 1.04
N MET A 235 11.71 -6.42 0.11
CA MET A 235 11.84 -7.72 -0.55
C MET A 235 12.69 -7.62 -1.81
N ALA A 236 13.46 -8.67 -2.09
CA ALA A 236 14.21 -8.75 -3.34
C ALA A 236 13.28 -8.75 -4.56
N VAL A 237 13.63 -7.95 -5.56
CA VAL A 237 12.97 -7.90 -6.86
C VAL A 237 13.60 -8.95 -7.78
N SER A 238 12.78 -9.84 -8.33
CA SER A 238 13.23 -10.84 -9.30
C SER A 238 13.27 -10.26 -10.72
N PRO A 239 14.03 -10.85 -11.68
CA PRO A 239 13.96 -10.43 -13.08
C PRO A 239 12.54 -10.47 -13.66
N ALA A 240 11.72 -11.44 -13.25
CA ALA A 240 10.32 -11.50 -13.66
C ALA A 240 9.54 -10.28 -13.13
N ASP A 241 9.74 -9.90 -11.87
CA ASP A 241 9.08 -8.73 -11.30
C ASP A 241 9.55 -7.43 -11.95
N HIS A 242 10.85 -7.30 -12.24
CA HIS A 242 11.40 -6.17 -13.00
C HIS A 242 10.72 -6.04 -14.37
N MET A 243 10.57 -7.13 -15.09
CA MET A 243 9.91 -7.10 -16.39
C MET A 243 8.42 -6.76 -16.29
N ILE A 244 7.71 -7.26 -15.27
CA ILE A 244 6.32 -6.88 -15.00
C ILE A 244 6.22 -5.38 -14.65
N GLY A 245 7.09 -4.89 -13.77
CA GLY A 245 7.17 -3.48 -13.39
C GLY A 245 7.50 -2.57 -14.57
N PHE A 246 8.36 -3.03 -15.47
CA PHE A 246 8.68 -2.36 -16.73
C PHE A 246 7.46 -2.25 -17.65
N TYR A 247 6.75 -3.36 -17.92
CA TYR A 247 5.53 -3.32 -18.72
C TYR A 247 4.44 -2.45 -18.09
N ALA A 248 4.31 -2.47 -16.77
CA ALA A 248 3.39 -1.59 -16.05
C ALA A 248 3.80 -0.12 -16.15
N SER A 249 5.11 0.21 -16.14
CA SER A 249 5.59 1.59 -16.28
C SER A 249 5.35 2.17 -17.67
N CYS A 250 5.30 1.33 -18.71
CA CYS A 250 4.87 1.71 -20.06
C CYS A 250 3.42 2.23 -20.09
N LEU A 251 2.54 1.73 -19.21
CA LEU A 251 1.13 2.10 -19.16
C LEU A 251 0.87 3.37 -18.34
N LEU A 252 1.87 3.90 -17.62
CA LEU A 252 1.72 5.15 -16.88
C LEU A 252 1.60 6.32 -17.85
N LYS A 253 0.55 7.13 -17.69
CA LYS A 253 0.32 8.33 -18.49
C LYS A 253 0.77 9.55 -17.69
N ASP A 254 1.55 10.42 -18.34
CA ASP A 254 1.92 11.70 -17.73
C ASP A 254 0.68 12.58 -17.49
N GLY A 255 0.67 13.30 -16.37
CA GLY A 255 -0.53 13.99 -15.88
C GLY A 255 -1.57 13.06 -15.25
N GLY A 256 -1.30 11.75 -15.14
CA GLY A 256 -2.25 10.75 -14.68
C GLY A 256 -2.34 10.56 -13.17
N THR A 257 -3.03 9.49 -12.78
CA THR A 257 -3.20 9.06 -11.38
C THR A 257 -2.62 7.67 -11.18
N LEU A 258 -1.90 7.46 -10.09
CA LEU A 258 -1.27 6.19 -9.74
C LEU A 258 -1.83 5.63 -8.44
N GLN A 259 -2.25 4.37 -8.50
CA GLN A 259 -2.38 3.49 -7.35
C GLN A 259 -1.51 2.27 -7.56
N VAL A 260 -0.75 1.89 -6.53
CA VAL A 260 0.09 0.70 -6.56
C VAL A 260 0.06 -0.02 -5.22
N GLY A 261 -0.06 -1.34 -5.27
CA GLY A 261 -0.01 -2.21 -4.08
C GLY A 261 1.41 -2.47 -3.57
N ILE A 262 1.49 -3.34 -2.56
CA ILE A 262 2.75 -3.69 -1.89
C ILE A 262 3.62 -4.71 -2.63
N GLY A 263 4.87 -4.81 -2.18
CA GLY A 263 5.77 -5.90 -2.48
C GLY A 263 6.65 -5.66 -3.70
N SER A 264 7.35 -6.70 -4.15
CA SER A 264 8.40 -6.57 -5.16
C SER A 264 7.90 -6.05 -6.51
N LEU A 265 6.64 -6.27 -6.85
CA LEU A 265 6.03 -5.76 -8.08
C LEU A 265 5.81 -4.24 -8.04
N GLY A 266 5.35 -3.69 -6.91
CA GLY A 266 5.24 -2.24 -6.75
C GLY A 266 6.60 -1.56 -6.77
N VAL A 267 7.59 -2.15 -6.10
CA VAL A 267 8.99 -1.69 -6.12
C VAL A 267 9.55 -1.68 -7.54
N ALA A 268 9.33 -2.76 -8.32
CA ALA A 268 9.78 -2.85 -9.71
C ALA A 268 9.15 -1.80 -10.63
N LEU A 269 7.86 -1.50 -10.44
CA LEU A 269 7.17 -0.45 -11.16
C LEU A 269 7.78 0.92 -10.88
N VAL A 270 7.95 1.26 -9.60
CA VAL A 270 8.51 2.55 -9.17
C VAL A 270 9.92 2.72 -9.73
N HIS A 271 10.75 1.69 -9.61
CA HIS A 271 12.10 1.66 -10.19
C HIS A 271 12.07 1.91 -11.70
N SER A 272 11.17 1.22 -12.43
CA SER A 272 11.03 1.37 -13.87
C SER A 272 10.47 2.73 -14.29
N ALA A 273 9.63 3.36 -13.47
CA ALA A 273 9.13 4.71 -13.70
C ALA A 273 10.24 5.76 -13.50
N ILE A 274 11.09 5.58 -12.48
CA ILE A 274 12.29 6.43 -12.26
C ILE A 274 13.27 6.26 -13.42
N ALA A 275 13.54 5.03 -13.86
CA ALA A 275 14.38 4.78 -15.03
C ALA A 275 13.80 5.46 -16.28
N ARG A 276 12.49 5.35 -16.53
CA ARG A 276 11.82 6.07 -17.64
C ARG A 276 12.00 7.59 -17.53
N HIS A 277 11.98 8.16 -16.33
CA HIS A 277 12.07 9.60 -16.12
C HIS A 277 13.50 10.15 -16.21
N LYS A 278 14.47 9.49 -15.58
CA LYS A 278 15.86 9.97 -15.45
C LYS A 278 16.82 9.40 -16.49
N HIS A 279 16.54 8.19 -16.97
CA HIS A 279 17.40 7.39 -17.84
C HIS A 279 16.60 6.83 -19.03
N ASN A 280 15.89 7.73 -19.70
CA ASN A 280 14.87 7.38 -20.69
C ASN A 280 15.43 6.61 -21.88
N ASP A 281 16.67 6.89 -22.27
CA ASP A 281 17.41 6.19 -23.33
C ASP A 281 17.61 4.70 -23.00
N ILE A 282 18.03 4.39 -21.77
CA ILE A 282 18.20 3.02 -21.28
C ILE A 282 16.84 2.32 -21.14
N TRP A 283 15.84 3.02 -20.63
CA TRP A 283 14.48 2.48 -20.57
C TRP A 283 13.93 2.18 -21.98
N LYS A 284 14.17 3.08 -22.95
CA LYS A 284 13.78 2.91 -24.35
C LYS A 284 14.52 1.76 -25.04
N SER A 285 15.75 1.45 -24.67
CA SER A 285 16.47 0.31 -25.25
C SER A 285 15.77 -1.02 -24.91
N VAL A 286 15.30 -1.18 -23.67
CA VAL A 286 14.49 -2.34 -23.26
C VAL A 286 13.13 -2.32 -23.97
N TYR A 287 12.49 -1.15 -24.09
CA TYR A 287 11.21 -0.98 -24.78
C TYR A 287 11.26 -1.46 -26.24
N GLN A 288 12.32 -1.04 -26.95
CA GLN A 288 12.55 -1.40 -28.35
C GLN A 288 12.92 -2.87 -28.49
N HIS A 289 13.81 -3.39 -27.64
CA HIS A 289 14.21 -4.80 -27.68
C HIS A 289 13.02 -5.74 -27.41
N ALA A 290 12.17 -5.38 -26.44
CA ALA A 290 10.96 -6.13 -26.12
C ALA A 290 9.85 -5.97 -27.17
N ARG A 291 10.02 -5.08 -28.16
CA ARG A 291 9.05 -4.70 -29.19
C ARG A 291 7.69 -4.35 -28.59
N VAL A 292 7.69 -3.57 -27.50
CA VAL A 292 6.48 -3.28 -26.72
C VAL A 292 5.39 -2.66 -27.59
N ASP A 293 5.77 -1.67 -28.41
CA ASP A 293 4.83 -0.94 -29.26
C ASP A 293 4.07 -1.85 -30.24
N GLU A 294 4.81 -2.74 -30.89
CA GLU A 294 4.27 -3.67 -31.87
C GLU A 294 3.44 -4.78 -31.21
N ARG A 295 3.94 -5.34 -30.10
CA ARG A 295 3.31 -6.48 -29.44
C ARG A 295 2.09 -6.07 -28.61
N PHE A 296 2.09 -4.86 -28.06
CA PHE A 296 1.10 -4.38 -27.10
C PHE A 296 0.62 -2.95 -27.43
N PRO A 297 -0.20 -2.77 -28.49
CA PRO A 297 -0.64 -1.45 -28.96
C PRO A 297 -1.35 -0.58 -27.91
N VAL A 298 -1.96 -1.22 -26.89
CA VAL A 298 -2.61 -0.56 -25.74
C VAL A 298 -1.68 0.44 -25.02
N VAL A 299 -0.36 0.21 -25.07
CA VAL A 299 0.64 1.11 -24.50
C VAL A 299 0.69 2.46 -25.20
N ARG A 300 0.46 2.54 -26.52
CA ARG A 300 0.36 3.84 -27.21
C ARG A 300 -0.90 4.60 -26.85
N GLU A 301 -2.01 3.88 -26.72
CA GLU A 301 -3.31 4.51 -26.50
C GLU A 301 -3.47 5.01 -25.07
N TYR A 302 -2.99 4.24 -24.09
CA TYR A 302 -3.18 4.54 -22.66
C TYR A 302 -1.87 4.82 -21.91
N GLY A 303 -0.71 4.55 -22.49
CA GLY A 303 0.57 4.69 -21.80
C GLY A 303 1.36 5.93 -22.21
N GLY A 304 2.68 5.80 -22.14
CA GLY A 304 3.62 6.79 -22.63
C GLY A 304 5.06 6.29 -22.59
N THR A 305 5.93 6.93 -23.38
CA THR A 305 7.36 6.60 -23.46
C THR A 305 8.27 7.71 -22.98
N GLU A 306 7.76 8.93 -22.84
CA GLU A 306 8.55 10.10 -22.46
C GLU A 306 8.64 10.26 -20.94
N PRO A 307 9.63 11.02 -20.42
CA PRO A 307 9.67 11.43 -19.02
C PRO A 307 8.38 12.13 -18.57
N PHE A 308 8.08 12.06 -17.27
CA PHE A 308 6.93 12.75 -16.68
C PHE A 308 7.18 14.26 -16.56
N GLU A 309 6.56 15.06 -17.42
CA GLU A 309 6.67 16.52 -17.42
C GLU A 309 5.63 17.13 -16.47
N ALA A 310 4.36 16.78 -16.64
CA ALA A 310 3.28 17.17 -15.74
C ALA A 310 3.39 16.45 -14.39
N GLY A 311 3.90 15.21 -14.39
CA GLY A 311 4.00 14.37 -13.21
C GLY A 311 2.75 13.55 -12.96
N LEU A 312 2.78 12.78 -11.87
CA LEU A 312 1.71 11.92 -11.40
C LEU A 312 1.12 12.46 -10.10
N TYR A 313 -0.15 12.13 -9.90
CA TYR A 313 -0.86 12.24 -8.62
C TYR A 313 -1.02 10.83 -8.05
N GLY A 314 -0.69 10.65 -6.77
CA GLY A 314 -0.86 9.38 -6.07
C GLY A 314 -2.19 9.33 -5.33
N CYS A 315 -2.97 8.28 -5.55
CA CYS A 315 -4.19 8.02 -4.79
C CYS A 315 -4.26 6.52 -4.49
N SER A 316 -3.74 6.12 -3.34
CA SER A 316 -3.51 4.70 -3.04
C SER A 316 -3.99 4.34 -1.65
N GLU A 317 -4.64 3.17 -1.53
CA GLU A 317 -5.07 2.61 -0.25
C GLU A 317 -3.87 2.52 0.73
N MET A 318 -2.77 1.91 0.27
CA MET A 318 -1.50 1.94 0.99
C MET A 318 -0.53 2.91 0.31
N MET A 319 0.01 3.87 1.07
CA MET A 319 1.15 4.68 0.68
C MET A 319 2.44 3.88 0.93
N VAL A 320 2.92 3.19 -0.11
CA VAL A 320 4.21 2.49 -0.07
C VAL A 320 5.37 3.48 -0.12
N ASP A 321 6.55 3.06 0.37
CA ASP A 321 7.80 3.83 0.34
C ASP A 321 8.18 4.28 -1.08
N GLY A 322 7.80 3.49 -2.08
CA GLY A 322 7.87 3.83 -3.50
C GLY A 322 7.38 5.24 -3.87
N PHE A 323 6.30 5.73 -3.26
CA PHE A 323 5.78 7.07 -3.55
C PHE A 323 6.73 8.18 -3.10
N LEU A 324 7.49 7.96 -2.02
CA LEU A 324 8.48 8.92 -1.55
C LEU A 324 9.65 9.03 -2.53
N TYR A 325 10.09 7.91 -3.12
CA TYR A 325 11.09 7.95 -4.20
C TYR A 325 10.56 8.68 -5.43
N LEU A 326 9.29 8.46 -5.83
CA LEU A 326 8.69 9.21 -6.94
C LEU A 326 8.60 10.72 -6.64
N LEU A 327 8.34 11.10 -5.39
CA LEU A 327 8.32 12.50 -4.95
C LEU A 327 9.72 13.12 -5.03
N GLN A 328 10.73 12.46 -4.48
CA GLN A 328 12.13 12.89 -4.50
C GLN A 328 12.68 13.03 -5.93
N GLU A 329 12.27 12.15 -6.84
CA GLU A 329 12.72 12.17 -8.23
C GLU A 329 11.96 13.16 -9.12
N GLY A 330 10.95 13.86 -8.58
CA GLY A 330 10.17 14.86 -9.31
C GLY A 330 9.07 14.29 -10.22
N ILE A 331 8.68 13.03 -9.99
CA ILE A 331 7.61 12.36 -10.73
C ILE A 331 6.26 12.59 -10.04
N LEU A 332 6.19 12.45 -8.72
CA LEU A 332 4.97 12.64 -7.93
C LEU A 332 4.79 14.12 -7.58
N LYS A 333 4.40 14.93 -8.56
CA LYS A 333 4.31 16.40 -8.42
C LYS A 333 3.02 17.01 -8.96
N ARG A 334 2.12 16.21 -9.54
CA ARG A 334 0.84 16.72 -10.05
C ARG A 334 -0.08 17.01 -8.88
N GLU A 335 -0.36 18.28 -8.65
CA GLU A 335 -1.26 18.70 -7.60
C GLU A 335 -2.72 18.50 -8.00
N VAL A 336 -3.53 18.10 -7.01
CA VAL A 336 -4.98 18.08 -7.08
C VAL A 336 -5.58 18.94 -5.98
N PHE A 337 -6.73 19.56 -6.24
CA PHE A 337 -7.36 20.54 -5.37
C PHE A 337 -8.75 20.07 -4.93
N GLU A 338 -9.15 20.49 -3.73
CA GLU A 338 -10.39 20.06 -3.04
C GLU A 338 -11.62 20.88 -3.50
N HIS A 339 -11.72 21.14 -4.81
CA HIS A 339 -12.89 21.78 -5.41
C HIS A 339 -13.08 21.32 -6.85
N GLU A 340 -14.25 20.77 -7.16
CA GLU A 340 -14.56 20.18 -8.48
C GLU A 340 -14.34 21.19 -9.62
N GLY A 341 -14.97 22.37 -9.55
CA GLY A 341 -14.87 23.35 -10.64
C GLY A 341 -13.45 23.87 -10.86
N LEU A 342 -12.67 24.04 -9.79
CA LEU A 342 -11.26 24.46 -9.90
C LEU A 342 -10.43 23.35 -10.54
N GLN A 343 -10.56 22.12 -10.03
CA GLN A 343 -9.84 20.96 -10.56
C GLN A 343 -10.16 20.72 -12.04
N ARG A 344 -11.44 20.84 -12.42
CA ARG A 344 -11.89 20.69 -13.80
C ARG A 344 -11.25 21.72 -14.72
N LEU A 345 -11.25 22.99 -14.33
CA LEU A 345 -10.65 24.07 -15.14
C LEU A 345 -9.13 23.91 -15.29
N ILE A 346 -8.44 23.39 -14.27
CA ILE A 346 -7.02 23.01 -14.35
C ILE A 346 -6.83 21.87 -15.36
N ASN A 347 -7.64 20.82 -15.29
CA ASN A 347 -7.56 19.69 -16.23
C ASN A 347 -7.84 20.11 -17.68
N GLU A 348 -8.74 21.07 -17.88
CA GLU A 348 -9.06 21.65 -19.19
C GLU A 348 -8.00 22.66 -19.69
N ALA A 349 -6.95 22.92 -18.89
CA ALA A 349 -5.90 23.91 -19.14
C ALA A 349 -6.46 25.34 -19.37
N ARG A 350 -7.63 25.64 -18.80
CA ARG A 350 -8.25 26.98 -18.87
C ARG A 350 -7.72 27.93 -17.82
N ILE A 351 -7.16 27.39 -16.74
CA ILE A 351 -6.44 28.10 -15.70
C ILE A 351 -5.16 27.34 -15.36
N SER A 352 -4.15 28.04 -14.86
CA SER A 352 -2.88 27.45 -14.41
C SER A 352 -2.77 27.46 -12.88
N ASP A 353 -1.64 27.01 -12.36
CA ASP A 353 -1.27 27.09 -10.94
C ASP A 353 -0.90 28.52 -10.49
N LYS A 354 -0.75 29.46 -11.44
CA LYS A 354 -0.40 30.86 -11.19
C LYS A 354 -1.64 31.75 -11.28
N PRO A 355 -2.06 32.39 -10.18
CA PRO A 355 -3.16 33.35 -10.21
C PRO A 355 -2.94 34.47 -11.23
N SER A 356 -3.98 34.83 -11.97
CA SER A 356 -3.96 35.92 -12.96
C SER A 356 -5.33 36.59 -13.08
N LEU A 357 -5.40 37.73 -13.77
CA LEU A 357 -6.69 38.37 -14.03
C LEU A 357 -7.57 37.52 -14.97
N GLU A 358 -6.96 36.86 -15.95
CA GLU A 358 -7.66 35.93 -16.83
C GLU A 358 -8.26 34.76 -16.05
N MET A 359 -7.56 34.26 -15.02
CA MET A 359 -8.12 33.26 -14.11
C MET A 359 -9.40 33.77 -13.43
N LEU A 360 -9.42 35.01 -12.94
CA LEU A 360 -10.63 35.60 -12.35
C LEU A 360 -11.78 35.69 -13.37
N ASP A 361 -11.47 36.03 -14.62
CA ASP A 361 -12.48 36.09 -15.70
C ASP A 361 -13.06 34.71 -16.00
N VAL A 362 -12.21 33.67 -16.05
CA VAL A 362 -12.66 32.29 -16.24
C VAL A 362 -13.52 31.85 -15.06
N LEU A 363 -13.08 32.07 -13.82
CA LEU A 363 -13.83 31.69 -12.62
C LEU A 363 -15.20 32.38 -12.56
N ARG A 364 -15.28 33.65 -12.95
CA ARG A 364 -16.56 34.39 -13.06
C ARG A 364 -17.45 33.80 -14.15
N THR A 365 -16.89 33.56 -15.34
CA THR A 365 -17.64 33.00 -16.48
C THR A 365 -18.23 31.63 -16.16
N GLU A 366 -17.53 30.85 -15.35
CA GLU A 366 -17.94 29.52 -14.89
C GLU A 366 -18.81 29.56 -13.63
N GLY A 367 -19.10 30.75 -13.08
CA GLY A 367 -19.97 30.94 -11.93
C GLY A 367 -19.38 30.48 -10.60
N LEU A 368 -18.05 30.35 -10.48
CA LEU A 368 -17.38 30.06 -9.20
C LEU A 368 -17.29 31.29 -8.29
N ILE A 369 -17.28 32.49 -8.88
CA ILE A 369 -17.25 33.78 -8.19
C ILE A 369 -18.19 34.76 -8.87
N ASP A 370 -18.69 35.75 -8.11
CA ASP A 370 -19.52 36.84 -8.62
C ASP A 370 -18.70 38.11 -8.92
N SER A 371 -19.25 39.02 -9.73
CA SER A 371 -18.83 40.43 -9.78
C SER A 371 -20.06 41.33 -9.65
N PRO A 372 -20.09 42.32 -8.72
CA PRO A 372 -19.06 42.60 -7.72
C PRO A 372 -18.84 41.45 -6.72
N LEU A 373 -17.59 41.25 -6.29
CA LEU A 373 -17.17 40.22 -5.35
C LEU A 373 -17.88 40.40 -4.00
N ARG A 374 -18.41 39.31 -3.47
CA ARG A 374 -18.99 39.21 -2.13
C ARG A 374 -17.96 38.64 -1.16
N SER A 375 -18.24 38.73 0.15
CA SER A 375 -17.33 38.20 1.18
C SER A 375 -17.01 36.71 0.99
N ARG A 376 -18.01 35.92 0.55
CA ARG A 376 -17.82 34.49 0.27
C ARG A 376 -16.85 34.25 -0.89
N ASP A 377 -16.90 35.10 -1.93
CA ASP A 377 -16.10 34.94 -3.14
C ASP A 377 -14.65 35.33 -2.83
N LEU A 378 -14.45 36.44 -2.11
CA LEU A 378 -13.12 36.85 -1.65
C LEU A 378 -12.50 35.80 -0.73
N GLN A 379 -13.26 35.28 0.25
CA GLN A 379 -12.75 34.24 1.14
C GLN A 379 -12.36 32.99 0.34
N TRP A 380 -13.21 32.56 -0.59
CA TRP A 380 -12.91 31.41 -1.45
C TRP A 380 -11.65 31.64 -2.30
N LEU A 381 -11.46 32.83 -2.85
CA LEU A 381 -10.25 33.19 -3.61
C LEU A 381 -9.00 33.20 -2.72
N ILE A 382 -9.11 33.62 -1.46
CA ILE A 382 -8.02 33.60 -0.47
C ILE A 382 -7.69 32.17 -0.07
N ASP A 383 -8.70 31.35 0.22
CA ASP A 383 -8.55 29.95 0.65
C ASP A 383 -7.84 29.09 -0.40
N HIS A 384 -7.99 29.45 -1.69
CA HIS A 384 -7.31 28.79 -2.80
C HIS A 384 -6.02 29.50 -3.25
N GLY A 385 -5.59 30.57 -2.56
CA GLY A 385 -4.37 31.33 -2.87
C GLY A 385 -4.43 32.14 -4.16
N ILE A 386 -5.62 32.35 -4.73
CA ILE A 386 -5.82 33.16 -5.93
C ILE A 386 -5.64 34.65 -5.61
N VAL A 387 -6.15 35.07 -4.45
CA VAL A 387 -6.00 36.41 -3.89
C VAL A 387 -5.19 36.32 -2.59
N ARG A 388 -4.37 37.34 -2.30
CA ARG A 388 -3.57 37.36 -1.08
C ARG A 388 -4.46 37.41 0.16
N SER A 389 -4.06 36.71 1.21
CA SER A 389 -4.75 36.69 2.50
C SER A 389 -4.82 38.06 3.21
N SER A 390 -4.02 39.03 2.78
CA SER A 390 -4.07 40.42 3.27
C SER A 390 -5.23 41.23 2.68
N VAL A 391 -5.90 40.75 1.63
CA VAL A 391 -7.00 41.46 0.99
C VAL A 391 -8.27 41.27 1.80
N GLU A 392 -9.00 42.36 2.04
CA GLU A 392 -10.25 42.34 2.82
C GLU A 392 -11.39 43.03 2.08
N LEU A 393 -12.62 42.55 2.26
CA LEU A 393 -13.82 43.24 1.79
C LEU A 393 -14.42 44.07 2.93
N LYS A 394 -14.28 45.40 2.86
CA LYS A 394 -14.78 46.33 3.88
C LYS A 394 -15.63 47.43 3.25
N GLY A 395 -16.88 47.56 3.71
CA GLY A 395 -17.80 48.58 3.20
C GLY A 395 -18.09 48.47 1.69
N GLY A 396 -18.10 47.25 1.14
CA GLY A 396 -18.31 47.01 -0.30
C GLY A 396 -17.09 47.29 -1.19
N ARG A 397 -15.91 47.53 -0.61
CA ARG A 397 -14.66 47.79 -1.31
C ARG A 397 -13.59 46.76 -0.93
N LEU A 398 -12.73 46.43 -1.88
CA LEU A 398 -11.54 45.62 -1.62
C LEU A 398 -10.45 46.52 -1.07
N ARG A 399 -9.97 46.22 0.13
CA ARG A 399 -8.78 46.80 0.72
C ARG A 399 -7.61 45.87 0.42
N LEU A 400 -6.68 46.31 -0.42
CA LEU A 400 -5.55 45.47 -0.87
C LEU A 400 -4.35 45.57 0.08
N ASP A 401 -4.16 46.77 0.65
CA ASP A 401 -3.19 47.09 1.70
C ASP A 401 -3.74 48.23 2.59
N ASN A 402 -2.89 48.85 3.40
CA ASN A 402 -3.33 49.92 4.31
C ASN A 402 -3.80 51.20 3.60
N ASP A 403 -3.30 51.48 2.39
CA ASP A 403 -3.49 52.75 1.69
C ASP A 403 -4.32 52.61 0.41
N THR A 404 -4.53 51.40 -0.07
CA THR A 404 -5.17 51.09 -1.35
C THR A 404 -6.51 50.40 -1.14
N SER A 405 -7.58 51.07 -1.58
CA SER A 405 -8.93 50.51 -1.61
C SER A 405 -9.59 50.75 -2.96
N VAL A 406 -10.09 49.67 -3.58
CA VAL A 406 -10.75 49.68 -4.89
C VAL A 406 -12.19 49.16 -4.79
N VAL A 407 -13.02 49.41 -5.80
CA VAL A 407 -14.36 48.80 -5.83
C VAL A 407 -14.23 47.30 -6.02
N ALA A 408 -15.14 46.52 -5.44
CA ALA A 408 -15.10 45.06 -5.57
C ALA A 408 -15.61 44.56 -6.92
N ASP A 409 -15.57 45.38 -7.97
CA ASP A 409 -16.10 45.07 -9.29
C ASP A 409 -14.96 44.69 -10.24
N LEU A 410 -14.98 43.44 -10.72
CA LEU A 410 -13.99 42.90 -11.64
C LEU A 410 -14.14 43.45 -13.07
N ASP A 411 -15.21 44.19 -13.39
CA ASP A 411 -15.34 44.94 -14.66
C ASP A 411 -14.72 46.35 -14.59
N ASN A 412 -14.32 46.81 -13.39
CA ASN A 412 -13.68 48.09 -13.22
C ASN A 412 -12.16 48.01 -13.50
N SER A 413 -11.68 48.76 -14.49
CA SER A 413 -10.27 48.70 -14.93
C SER A 413 -9.27 49.06 -13.84
N ASP A 414 -9.51 50.11 -13.05
CA ASP A 414 -8.60 50.49 -11.94
C ASP A 414 -8.53 49.39 -10.87
N SER A 415 -9.66 48.75 -10.56
CA SER A 415 -9.70 47.64 -9.61
C SER A 415 -8.89 46.44 -10.09
N ARG A 416 -8.96 46.14 -11.39
CA ARG A 416 -8.17 45.08 -12.03
C ARG A 416 -6.67 45.38 -12.02
N ASP A 417 -6.27 46.58 -12.42
CA ASP A 417 -4.86 47.00 -12.45
C ASP A 417 -4.23 46.93 -11.06
N ARG A 418 -4.98 47.36 -10.03
CA ARG A 418 -4.53 47.30 -8.63
C ARG A 418 -4.50 45.88 -8.09
N LEU A 419 -5.49 45.04 -8.41
CA LEU A 419 -5.48 43.62 -8.05
C LEU A 419 -4.28 42.89 -8.68
N GLN A 420 -3.99 43.15 -9.95
CA GLN A 420 -2.82 42.56 -10.61
C GLN A 420 -1.51 43.01 -9.97
N ALA A 421 -1.40 44.29 -9.60
CA ALA A 421 -0.19 44.84 -9.02
C ALA A 421 0.12 44.27 -7.62
N ILE A 422 -0.89 44.17 -6.75
CA ILE A 422 -0.67 43.89 -5.31
C ILE A 422 -1.70 42.96 -4.65
N GLY A 423 -2.77 42.56 -5.35
CA GLY A 423 -3.87 41.76 -4.77
C GLY A 423 -3.79 40.27 -5.05
N LEU A 424 -3.23 39.85 -6.20
CA LEU A 424 -3.14 38.43 -6.58
C LEU A 424 -2.10 37.66 -5.76
N GLY A 425 -2.41 36.39 -5.48
CA GLY A 425 -1.48 35.44 -4.87
C GLY A 425 -0.38 34.98 -5.83
N GLU A 426 0.64 34.30 -5.29
CA GLU A 426 1.79 33.83 -6.09
C GLU A 426 1.55 32.47 -6.76
N LYS A 427 0.83 31.58 -6.07
CA LYS A 427 0.49 30.23 -6.51
C LYS A 427 -0.80 29.77 -5.85
N LEU A 428 -1.53 28.87 -6.49
CA LEU A 428 -2.64 28.18 -5.84
C LEU A 428 -2.17 27.45 -4.58
N THR A 429 -3.01 27.45 -3.55
CA THR A 429 -2.73 26.78 -2.27
C THR A 429 -3.66 25.58 -2.06
N GLY A 430 -3.35 24.74 -1.08
CA GLY A 430 -4.16 23.56 -0.77
C GLY A 430 -3.91 22.33 -1.65
N GLY A 431 -3.15 22.44 -2.74
CA GLY A 431 -2.89 21.32 -3.65
C GLY A 431 -2.17 20.13 -2.98
N VAL A 432 -2.60 18.92 -3.32
CA VAL A 432 -2.12 17.62 -2.79
C VAL A 432 -1.54 16.79 -3.93
N VAL A 433 -0.41 16.10 -3.72
CA VAL A 433 0.19 15.19 -4.71
C VAL A 433 0.00 13.72 -4.34
N MET A 434 -0.35 13.43 -3.08
CA MET A 434 -0.54 12.07 -2.60
C MET A 434 -1.71 11.98 -1.61
N HIS A 435 -2.73 11.18 -1.92
CA HIS A 435 -3.72 10.70 -0.97
C HIS A 435 -3.41 9.23 -0.59
N GLY A 436 -3.27 8.98 0.72
CA GLY A 436 -2.93 7.67 1.29
C GLY A 436 -3.88 7.24 2.42
N GLY A 437 -4.29 5.98 2.46
CA GLY A 437 -5.21 5.48 3.49
C GLY A 437 -4.47 5.02 4.75
N PHE A 438 -3.36 4.30 4.52
CA PHE A 438 -2.42 3.92 5.55
C PHE A 438 -1.03 3.63 4.98
N PHE A 439 -0.02 3.40 5.84
CA PHE A 439 1.28 2.91 5.40
C PHE A 439 1.98 1.99 6.41
N VAL A 440 2.77 1.06 5.87
CA VAL A 440 3.74 0.24 6.60
C VAL A 440 4.96 0.09 5.68
N GLY A 441 6.17 0.33 6.20
CA GLY A 441 7.39 0.32 5.40
C GLY A 441 8.65 0.05 6.21
N PRO A 442 9.83 0.17 5.58
CA PRO A 442 11.12 0.05 6.28
C PRO A 442 11.36 1.25 7.21
N GLU A 443 12.26 1.12 8.19
CA GLU A 443 12.56 2.20 9.14
C GLU A 443 13.05 3.48 8.43
N LYS A 444 13.86 3.32 7.37
CA LYS A 444 14.33 4.42 6.53
C LYS A 444 13.18 5.26 5.97
N PHE A 445 12.07 4.63 5.56
CA PHE A 445 10.90 5.35 5.06
C PHE A 445 10.28 6.25 6.14
N TYR A 446 10.15 5.76 7.38
CA TYR A 446 9.61 6.56 8.48
C TYR A 446 10.54 7.73 8.85
N GLN A 447 11.86 7.51 8.82
CA GLN A 447 12.85 8.55 9.06
C GLN A 447 12.76 9.66 8.01
N GLU A 448 12.68 9.29 6.73
CA GLU A 448 12.56 10.26 5.65
C GLU A 448 11.26 11.05 5.75
N LEU A 449 10.13 10.39 6.04
CA LEU A 449 8.84 11.08 6.26
C LEU A 449 8.90 12.08 7.43
N ARG A 450 9.55 11.73 8.54
CA ARG A 450 9.75 12.65 9.69
C ARG A 450 10.63 13.84 9.31
N SER A 451 11.59 13.65 8.40
CA SER A 451 12.51 14.70 7.96
C SER A 451 11.97 15.60 6.84
N LEU A 452 10.79 15.29 6.28
CA LEU A 452 10.21 16.08 5.20
C LEU A 452 9.96 17.54 5.65
N PRO A 453 10.37 18.54 4.84
CA PRO A 453 9.98 19.93 5.07
C PRO A 453 8.45 20.07 5.16
N LYS A 454 7.98 21.01 5.99
CA LYS A 454 6.54 21.23 6.22
C LYS A 454 5.75 21.36 4.90
N GLU A 455 6.26 22.16 3.95
CA GLU A 455 5.61 22.37 2.65
C GLU A 455 5.44 21.06 1.84
N GLN A 456 6.46 20.19 1.78
CA GLN A 456 6.36 18.91 1.07
C GLN A 456 5.41 17.94 1.78
N ARG A 457 5.47 17.93 3.11
CA ARG A 457 4.61 17.09 3.94
C ARG A 457 3.13 17.47 3.83
N GLU A 458 2.82 18.75 3.66
CA GLU A 458 1.47 19.25 3.40
C GLU A 458 0.94 18.89 2.01
N LYS A 459 1.79 18.44 1.08
CA LYS A 459 1.38 17.84 -0.20
C LYS A 459 0.93 16.38 -0.07
N ILE A 460 1.09 15.77 1.11
CA ILE A 460 0.63 14.40 1.41
C ILE A 460 -0.59 14.49 2.34
N CYS A 461 -1.71 13.96 1.88
CA CYS A 461 -2.94 13.87 2.65
C CYS A 461 -3.20 12.41 3.02
N MET A 462 -3.01 12.07 4.30
CA MET A 462 -3.43 10.77 4.83
C MET A 462 -4.91 10.87 5.23
N THR A 463 -5.77 10.03 4.66
CA THR A 463 -7.25 10.15 4.77
C THR A 463 -7.97 8.79 4.83
N SER A 464 -9.30 8.80 4.82
CA SER A 464 -10.15 7.61 4.90
C SER A 464 -9.99 6.70 3.68
N VAL A 465 -10.03 5.38 3.90
CA VAL A 465 -10.09 4.40 2.81
C VAL A 465 -11.38 4.51 1.99
N ASN A 466 -12.48 5.01 2.55
CA ASN A 466 -13.71 5.26 1.79
C ASN A 466 -13.53 6.43 0.82
N PHE A 467 -12.81 7.48 1.22
CA PHE A 467 -12.44 8.54 0.29
C PHE A 467 -11.62 7.98 -0.88
N ILE A 468 -10.65 7.11 -0.60
CA ILE A 468 -9.66 6.64 -1.57
C ILE A 468 -10.21 5.55 -2.50
N ASN A 469 -10.90 4.56 -1.96
CA ASN A 469 -11.18 3.31 -2.66
C ASN A 469 -12.41 3.38 -3.55
N HIS A 470 -13.32 4.34 -3.38
CA HIS A 470 -14.47 4.51 -4.29
C HIS A 470 -14.69 5.98 -4.67
N LEU A 471 -15.63 6.20 -5.59
CA LEU A 471 -16.04 7.53 -6.02
C LEU A 471 -17.26 8.08 -5.29
N TYR A 472 -18.03 7.28 -4.54
CA TYR A 472 -19.19 7.81 -3.80
C TYR A 472 -18.82 8.98 -2.89
N ASP A 473 -19.81 9.83 -2.64
CA ASP A 473 -19.66 11.02 -1.81
C ASP A 473 -19.16 10.66 -0.40
N HIS A 474 -18.29 11.51 0.11
CA HIS A 474 -17.67 11.40 1.42
C HIS A 474 -17.53 12.79 2.02
N THR A 475 -17.38 12.89 3.35
CA THR A 475 -17.17 14.16 4.04
C THR A 475 -15.97 14.96 3.52
N TYR A 476 -14.96 14.26 2.97
CA TYR A 476 -13.73 14.86 2.41
C TYR A 476 -13.79 15.06 0.88
N GLY A 477 -14.91 14.75 0.23
CA GLY A 477 -15.05 14.97 -1.21
C GLY A 477 -16.19 14.21 -1.86
N ASP A 478 -16.78 14.82 -2.87
CA ASP A 478 -17.85 14.24 -3.69
C ASP A 478 -17.33 13.46 -4.91
N GLN A 479 -18.23 12.77 -5.58
CA GLN A 479 -17.94 11.95 -6.76
C GLN A 479 -17.31 12.75 -7.90
N LYS A 480 -17.81 13.95 -8.18
CA LYS A 480 -17.36 14.73 -9.34
C LYS A 480 -15.94 15.25 -9.11
N MET A 481 -15.66 15.76 -7.92
CA MET A 481 -14.33 16.18 -7.51
C MET A 481 -13.34 15.01 -7.60
N LYS A 482 -13.66 13.86 -6.98
CA LYS A 482 -12.77 12.68 -7.03
C LYS A 482 -12.51 12.23 -8.46
N ALA A 483 -13.52 12.24 -9.33
CA ALA A 483 -13.36 11.89 -10.74
C ALA A 483 -12.46 12.90 -11.48
N ALA A 484 -12.63 14.20 -11.24
CA ALA A 484 -11.79 15.25 -11.79
C ALA A 484 -10.34 15.14 -11.30
N GLN A 485 -10.10 14.75 -10.04
CA GLN A 485 -8.74 14.53 -9.54
C GLN A 485 -8.09 13.29 -10.17
N ARG A 486 -8.85 12.23 -10.41
CA ARG A 486 -8.35 10.89 -10.77
C ARG A 486 -8.32 10.61 -12.28
N ILE A 487 -7.87 11.58 -13.08
CA ILE A 487 -7.75 11.40 -14.54
C ILE A 487 -6.69 10.36 -14.90
N HIS A 488 -6.93 9.64 -16.00
CA HIS A 488 -6.02 8.64 -16.56
C HIS A 488 -5.46 7.64 -15.53
N GLY A 489 -6.30 7.22 -14.58
CA GLY A 489 -5.88 6.37 -13.46
C GLY A 489 -5.31 5.02 -13.88
N ARG A 490 -4.18 4.63 -13.29
CA ARG A 490 -3.60 3.29 -13.39
C ARG A 490 -3.68 2.65 -12.02
N PHE A 491 -4.61 1.72 -11.89
CA PHE A 491 -4.87 1.01 -10.64
C PHE A 491 -4.25 -0.37 -10.71
N ILE A 492 -3.09 -0.53 -10.06
CA ILE A 492 -2.22 -1.69 -10.27
C ILE A 492 -2.28 -2.58 -9.04
N ASN A 493 -2.85 -3.77 -9.24
CA ASN A 493 -3.03 -4.78 -8.22
C ASN A 493 -2.34 -6.08 -8.61
N THR A 494 -2.06 -6.93 -7.62
CA THR A 494 -1.43 -8.24 -7.85
C THR A 494 -2.41 -9.37 -7.56
N THR A 495 -2.20 -10.52 -8.20
CA THR A 495 -3.02 -11.72 -7.99
C THR A 495 -2.16 -12.98 -7.87
N MET A 496 -2.68 -14.01 -7.21
CA MET A 496 -1.99 -15.30 -7.12
C MET A 496 -2.11 -16.08 -8.43
N MET A 497 -3.31 -16.09 -9.00
CA MET A 497 -3.63 -16.79 -10.25
C MET A 497 -4.62 -15.96 -11.08
N TYR A 498 -4.67 -16.27 -12.37
CA TYR A 498 -5.64 -15.71 -13.30
C TYR A 498 -6.17 -16.82 -14.21
N THR A 499 -7.48 -16.88 -14.35
CA THR A 499 -8.14 -17.92 -15.15
C THR A 499 -8.25 -17.48 -16.62
N LEU A 500 -8.22 -18.42 -17.56
CA LEU A 500 -8.33 -18.12 -18.99
C LEU A 500 -9.66 -17.45 -19.37
N ASN A 501 -10.71 -17.61 -18.55
CA ASN A 501 -11.97 -16.91 -18.79
C ASN A 501 -11.99 -15.46 -18.30
N GLY A 502 -10.94 -15.00 -17.60
CA GLY A 502 -10.78 -13.61 -17.18
C GLY A 502 -10.97 -13.32 -15.69
N ALA A 503 -11.10 -14.32 -14.80
CA ALA A 503 -11.25 -14.08 -13.37
C ALA A 503 -9.90 -14.13 -12.61
N ALA A 504 -9.71 -13.20 -11.68
CA ALA A 504 -8.54 -13.17 -10.78
C ALA A 504 -8.80 -13.92 -9.46
N VAL A 505 -7.75 -14.52 -8.91
CA VAL A 505 -7.76 -15.26 -7.64
C VAL A 505 -6.64 -14.71 -6.75
N SER A 506 -7.02 -13.92 -5.75
CA SER A 506 -6.07 -13.15 -4.93
C SER A 506 -6.01 -13.57 -3.46
N ASP A 507 -7.06 -14.17 -2.91
CA ASP A 507 -7.19 -14.31 -1.45
C ASP A 507 -7.53 -15.73 -0.94
N GLY A 508 -7.94 -16.67 -1.81
CA GLY A 508 -8.41 -17.99 -1.38
C GLY A 508 -7.86 -19.17 -2.18
N LEU A 509 -7.80 -20.33 -1.52
CA LEU A 509 -7.44 -21.62 -2.10
C LEU A 509 -8.68 -22.40 -2.55
N ALA A 510 -8.47 -23.45 -3.34
CA ALA A 510 -9.53 -24.30 -3.88
C ALA A 510 -10.33 -25.06 -2.81
N ASP A 511 -9.76 -25.23 -1.61
CA ASP A 511 -10.41 -25.85 -0.45
C ASP A 511 -11.02 -24.81 0.51
N ALA A 512 -11.31 -23.60 0.00
CA ALA A 512 -11.90 -22.46 0.70
C ALA A 512 -11.04 -21.86 1.84
N ARG A 513 -9.79 -22.32 2.02
CA ARG A 513 -8.89 -21.67 2.98
C ARG A 513 -8.49 -20.28 2.49
N VAL A 514 -8.54 -19.33 3.41
CA VAL A 514 -8.17 -17.94 3.22
C VAL A 514 -6.66 -17.78 3.36
N VAL A 515 -6.05 -17.19 2.34
CA VAL A 515 -4.62 -16.87 2.28
C VAL A 515 -4.34 -15.51 2.92
N SER A 516 -5.12 -14.49 2.57
CA SER A 516 -4.97 -13.11 3.06
C SER A 516 -6.34 -12.48 3.35
N GLY A 517 -6.96 -11.93 2.32
CA GLY A 517 -8.21 -11.22 2.31
C GLY A 517 -8.32 -10.37 1.06
N VAL A 518 -9.52 -9.90 0.73
CA VAL A 518 -9.80 -9.22 -0.54
C VAL A 518 -9.28 -7.78 -0.60
N GLY A 519 -9.16 -7.11 0.55
CA GLY A 519 -8.72 -5.71 0.65
C GLY A 519 -9.59 -4.76 -0.18
N GLY A 520 -8.99 -3.73 -0.77
CA GLY A 520 -9.64 -2.82 -1.72
C GLY A 520 -9.48 -3.21 -3.19
N GLN A 521 -9.01 -4.42 -3.52
CA GLN A 521 -8.73 -4.80 -4.91
C GLN A 521 -9.96 -4.62 -5.83
N TYR A 522 -11.13 -5.12 -5.40
CA TYR A 522 -12.38 -4.95 -6.14
C TYR A 522 -12.73 -3.48 -6.37
N ASN A 523 -12.55 -2.64 -5.35
CA ASN A 523 -12.92 -1.24 -5.40
C ASN A 523 -12.13 -0.47 -6.47
N PHE A 524 -10.82 -0.69 -6.54
CA PHE A 524 -9.98 -0.08 -7.59
C PHE A 524 -10.25 -0.63 -8.98
N VAL A 525 -10.56 -1.94 -9.09
CA VAL A 525 -10.98 -2.53 -10.36
C VAL A 525 -12.26 -1.84 -10.85
N ALA A 526 -13.29 -1.75 -10.00
CA ALA A 526 -14.56 -1.13 -10.35
C ALA A 526 -14.38 0.36 -10.72
N MET A 527 -13.64 1.12 -9.92
CA MET A 527 -13.34 2.53 -10.19
C MET A 527 -12.67 2.74 -11.56
N ALA A 528 -11.79 1.84 -11.98
CA ALA A 528 -11.13 1.92 -13.28
C ALA A 528 -12.08 1.79 -14.48
N HIS A 529 -13.25 1.17 -14.29
CA HIS A 529 -14.31 1.08 -15.31
C HIS A 529 -15.23 2.31 -15.29
N GLU A 530 -15.30 3.03 -14.17
CA GLU A 530 -16.11 4.25 -14.01
C GLU A 530 -15.38 5.51 -14.51
N LEU A 531 -14.05 5.55 -14.40
CA LEU A 531 -13.26 6.73 -14.75
C LEU A 531 -12.83 6.75 -16.23
N PRO A 532 -13.09 7.84 -16.98
CA PRO A 532 -12.62 7.99 -18.35
C PRO A 532 -11.11 7.85 -18.49
N GLY A 533 -10.67 6.98 -19.40
CA GLY A 533 -9.26 6.72 -19.68
C GLY A 533 -8.49 6.04 -18.54
N ALA A 534 -9.17 5.61 -17.47
CA ALA A 534 -8.57 4.80 -16.42
C ALA A 534 -8.52 3.31 -16.81
N ARG A 535 -7.52 2.59 -16.29
CA ARG A 535 -7.28 1.18 -16.54
C ARG A 535 -6.97 0.45 -15.23
N SER A 536 -7.62 -0.69 -15.05
CA SER A 536 -7.34 -1.69 -14.03
C SER A 536 -6.28 -2.64 -14.56
N ILE A 537 -5.20 -2.80 -13.82
CA ILE A 537 -4.06 -3.63 -14.19
C ILE A 537 -3.87 -4.71 -13.12
N ILE A 538 -4.00 -5.97 -13.52
CA ILE A 538 -3.74 -7.13 -12.67
C ILE A 538 -2.40 -7.75 -13.06
N ALA A 539 -1.42 -7.69 -12.17
CA ALA A 539 -0.09 -8.22 -12.36
C ALA A 539 0.10 -9.57 -11.65
N LEU A 540 0.77 -10.51 -12.32
CA LEU A 540 1.19 -11.79 -11.73
C LEU A 540 2.41 -12.35 -12.46
N ARG A 541 3.22 -13.14 -11.76
CA ARG A 541 4.20 -13.99 -12.44
C ARG A 541 3.46 -15.06 -13.22
N ALA A 542 3.87 -15.38 -14.45
CA ALA A 542 3.22 -16.39 -15.28
C ALA A 542 3.31 -17.80 -14.68
N SER A 543 4.35 -18.08 -13.89
CA SER A 543 4.56 -19.36 -13.21
C SER A 543 5.13 -19.21 -11.80
N ARG A 544 5.04 -20.29 -11.01
CA ARG A 544 5.68 -20.43 -9.69
C ARG A 544 6.25 -21.82 -9.51
N ILE A 545 7.11 -22.00 -8.51
CA ILE A 545 7.56 -23.33 -8.08
C ILE A 545 6.63 -23.84 -6.97
N SER A 546 6.08 -25.04 -7.15
CA SER A 546 5.23 -25.71 -6.18
C SER A 546 5.63 -27.19 -6.11
N GLY A 547 5.99 -27.67 -4.92
CA GLY A 547 6.43 -29.06 -4.75
C GLY A 547 7.74 -29.42 -5.49
N GLY A 548 8.55 -28.41 -5.84
CA GLY A 548 9.78 -28.58 -6.64
C GLY A 548 9.58 -28.45 -8.14
N GLU A 549 8.33 -28.46 -8.62
CA GLU A 549 7.98 -28.36 -10.03
C GLU A 549 7.47 -26.97 -10.40
N ALA A 550 7.66 -26.60 -11.66
CA ALA A 550 7.04 -25.38 -12.19
C ALA A 550 5.56 -25.61 -12.45
N VAL A 551 4.73 -24.66 -12.00
CA VAL A 551 3.29 -24.66 -12.23
C VAL A 551 2.85 -23.29 -12.75
N SER A 552 1.87 -23.28 -13.65
CA SER A 552 1.32 -22.04 -14.21
C SER A 552 0.49 -21.28 -13.17
N ASN A 553 0.55 -19.95 -13.21
CA ASN A 553 -0.40 -19.08 -12.53
C ASN A 553 -1.51 -18.59 -13.47
N ILE A 554 -1.31 -18.70 -14.79
CA ILE A 554 -2.42 -18.63 -15.77
C ILE A 554 -3.01 -20.04 -15.89
N VAL A 555 -4.24 -20.21 -15.43
CA VAL A 555 -4.89 -21.52 -15.32
C VAL A 555 -6.16 -21.56 -16.16
N PHE A 556 -6.59 -22.74 -16.61
CA PHE A 556 -7.84 -22.83 -17.38
C PHE A 556 -9.06 -22.43 -16.53
N ASN A 557 -9.16 -22.96 -15.31
CA ASN A 557 -10.19 -22.62 -14.33
C ASN A 557 -9.66 -22.75 -12.89
N TYR A 558 -10.37 -22.15 -11.94
CA TYR A 558 -10.11 -22.28 -10.50
C TYR A 558 -11.43 -22.12 -9.73
N PRO A 559 -11.66 -22.85 -8.62
CA PRO A 559 -12.94 -22.82 -7.91
C PRO A 559 -13.10 -21.67 -6.91
N HIS A 560 -12.10 -20.80 -6.77
CA HIS A 560 -12.17 -19.54 -6.00
C HIS A 560 -12.10 -18.35 -6.95
N CYS A 561 -12.76 -17.24 -6.62
CA CYS A 561 -12.76 -16.02 -7.42
C CYS A 561 -12.77 -14.79 -6.52
N THR A 562 -11.89 -13.83 -6.82
CA THR A 562 -11.83 -12.53 -6.14
C THR A 562 -12.37 -11.43 -7.05
N ILE A 563 -11.85 -11.35 -8.29
CA ILE A 563 -12.34 -10.41 -9.31
C ILE A 563 -13.06 -11.21 -10.41
N PRO A 564 -14.35 -10.96 -10.65
CA PRO A 564 -15.11 -11.69 -11.65
C PRO A 564 -14.76 -11.26 -13.08
N ARG A 565 -14.90 -12.19 -14.03
CA ARG A 565 -14.49 -12.04 -15.44
C ARG A 565 -15.09 -10.85 -16.20
N HIS A 566 -16.24 -10.32 -15.78
CA HIS A 566 -16.88 -9.18 -16.44
C HIS A 566 -16.19 -7.85 -16.09
N LEU A 567 -15.29 -7.83 -15.11
CA LEU A 567 -14.44 -6.69 -14.78
C LEU A 567 -13.03 -6.80 -15.38
N ARG A 568 -12.79 -7.74 -16.30
CA ARG A 568 -11.50 -7.93 -16.97
C ARG A 568 -11.04 -6.66 -17.67
N ASP A 569 -9.75 -6.38 -17.56
CA ASP A 569 -9.13 -5.23 -18.18
C ASP A 569 -7.71 -5.57 -18.64
N ILE A 570 -6.66 -5.06 -18.00
CA ILE A 570 -5.28 -5.38 -18.35
C ILE A 570 -4.73 -6.46 -17.42
N VAL A 571 -4.04 -7.45 -17.99
CA VAL A 571 -3.26 -8.45 -17.24
C VAL A 571 -1.80 -8.40 -17.69
N ILE A 572 -0.88 -8.38 -16.74
CA ILE A 572 0.57 -8.32 -17.02
C ILE A 572 1.28 -9.51 -16.39
N THR A 573 2.08 -10.20 -17.21
CA THR A 573 3.12 -11.12 -16.75
C THR A 573 4.49 -10.61 -17.19
N GLU A 574 5.55 -11.31 -16.79
CA GLU A 574 6.91 -11.05 -17.25
C GLU A 574 7.10 -11.23 -18.76
N TYR A 575 6.10 -11.73 -19.48
CA TYR A 575 6.14 -11.98 -20.92
C TYR A 575 5.37 -10.96 -21.76
N GLY A 576 4.54 -10.12 -21.14
CA GLY A 576 3.76 -9.14 -21.87
C GLY A 576 2.50 -8.63 -21.19
N ILE A 577 1.70 -7.93 -21.99
CA ILE A 577 0.45 -7.27 -21.59
C ILE A 577 -0.69 -7.91 -22.38
N ALA A 578 -1.68 -8.45 -21.68
CA ALA A 578 -2.95 -8.86 -22.26
C ALA A 578 -4.00 -7.78 -22.00
N ASP A 579 -4.42 -7.08 -23.04
CA ASP A 579 -5.55 -6.16 -23.02
C ASP A 579 -6.86 -6.95 -23.25
N LEU A 580 -7.79 -6.95 -22.32
CA LEU A 580 -8.98 -7.83 -22.33
C LEU A 580 -10.32 -7.10 -22.35
N ARG A 581 -10.32 -5.78 -22.10
CA ARG A 581 -11.56 -4.99 -21.97
C ARG A 581 -12.31 -5.01 -23.31
N GLY A 582 -13.60 -5.33 -23.28
CA GLY A 582 -14.47 -5.36 -24.47
C GLY A 582 -14.21 -6.49 -25.48
N LYS A 583 -13.19 -7.33 -25.29
CA LYS A 583 -12.86 -8.43 -26.23
C LYS A 583 -13.82 -9.62 -26.14
N SER A 584 -13.85 -10.48 -27.17
CA SER A 584 -14.60 -11.74 -27.15
C SER A 584 -13.94 -12.78 -26.21
N ASP A 585 -14.65 -13.86 -25.86
CA ASP A 585 -14.05 -14.93 -25.05
C ASP A 585 -12.85 -15.59 -25.76
N GLU A 586 -12.91 -15.84 -27.06
CA GLU A 586 -11.79 -16.44 -27.80
C GLU A 586 -10.56 -15.53 -27.76
N ASP A 587 -10.71 -14.24 -28.03
CA ASP A 587 -9.61 -13.27 -27.99
C ASP A 587 -8.99 -13.16 -26.60
N VAL A 588 -9.80 -13.27 -25.55
CA VAL A 588 -9.34 -13.22 -24.15
C VAL A 588 -8.52 -14.46 -23.81
N PHE A 589 -8.99 -15.64 -24.19
CA PHE A 589 -8.24 -16.88 -24.00
C PHE A 589 -6.90 -16.82 -24.74
N LEU A 590 -6.91 -16.38 -26.01
CA LEU A 590 -5.71 -16.25 -26.82
C LEU A 590 -4.73 -15.22 -26.24
N SER A 591 -5.23 -14.04 -25.82
CA SER A 591 -4.39 -12.99 -25.21
C SER A 591 -3.74 -13.44 -23.90
N LEU A 592 -4.44 -14.23 -23.08
CA LEU A 592 -3.88 -14.79 -21.85
C LEU A 592 -2.87 -15.91 -22.12
N ILE A 593 -3.14 -16.77 -23.11
CA ILE A 593 -2.17 -17.80 -23.55
C ILE A 593 -0.90 -17.13 -24.11
N GLN A 594 -1.03 -16.03 -24.85
CA GLN A 594 0.10 -15.27 -25.39
C GLN A 594 1.09 -14.80 -24.31
N ILE A 595 0.61 -14.49 -23.11
CA ILE A 595 1.45 -14.03 -21.98
C ILE A 595 1.71 -15.12 -20.93
N ALA A 596 1.34 -16.37 -21.21
CA ALA A 596 1.67 -17.52 -20.36
C ALA A 596 3.09 -18.03 -20.64
N ASP A 597 3.70 -18.69 -19.65
CA ASP A 597 4.99 -19.34 -19.82
C ASP A 597 4.91 -20.45 -20.88
N SER A 598 5.90 -20.52 -21.78
CA SER A 598 5.94 -21.45 -22.91
C SER A 598 5.75 -22.91 -22.50
N ARG A 599 6.17 -23.29 -21.28
CA ARG A 599 6.00 -24.65 -20.75
C ARG A 599 4.53 -25.07 -20.64
N PHE A 600 3.59 -24.12 -20.57
CA PHE A 600 2.17 -24.39 -20.33
C PHE A 600 1.23 -23.95 -21.46
N GLN A 601 1.70 -23.15 -22.43
CA GLN A 601 0.86 -22.60 -23.52
C GLN A 601 0.12 -23.67 -24.31
N GLU A 602 0.79 -24.73 -24.75
CA GLU A 602 0.17 -25.82 -25.51
C GLU A 602 -0.91 -26.57 -24.72
N SER A 603 -0.66 -26.82 -23.43
CA SER A 603 -1.64 -27.47 -22.55
C SER A 603 -2.87 -26.60 -22.32
N LEU A 604 -2.66 -25.29 -22.13
CA LEU A 604 -3.73 -24.31 -21.99
C LEU A 604 -4.56 -24.18 -23.28
N LEU A 605 -3.91 -24.09 -24.43
CA LEU A 605 -4.55 -24.05 -25.74
C LEU A 605 -5.37 -25.33 -26.01
N LYS A 606 -4.83 -26.50 -25.68
CA LYS A 606 -5.55 -27.77 -25.81
C LYS A 606 -6.81 -27.80 -24.95
N GLN A 607 -6.75 -27.31 -23.70
CA GLN A 607 -7.91 -27.19 -22.83
C GLN A 607 -8.95 -26.22 -23.41
N ALA A 608 -8.51 -25.06 -23.90
CA ALA A 608 -9.37 -24.05 -24.51
C ALA A 608 -10.11 -24.57 -25.77
N LYS A 609 -9.39 -25.27 -26.66
CA LYS A 609 -9.98 -25.91 -27.85
C LYS A 609 -10.97 -27.00 -27.47
N LYS A 610 -10.63 -27.86 -26.51
CA LYS A 610 -11.52 -28.92 -26.02
C LYS A 610 -12.83 -28.35 -25.47
N ALA A 611 -12.77 -27.18 -24.85
CA ALA A 611 -13.94 -26.49 -24.30
C ALA A 611 -14.72 -25.64 -25.34
N GLY A 612 -14.32 -25.63 -26.61
CA GLY A 612 -14.94 -24.81 -27.65
C GLY A 612 -14.73 -23.30 -27.45
N LYS A 613 -13.72 -22.89 -26.67
CA LYS A 613 -13.39 -21.48 -26.40
C LYS A 613 -12.36 -20.89 -27.36
N VAL A 614 -11.65 -21.75 -28.08
CA VAL A 614 -10.72 -21.37 -29.14
C VAL A 614 -10.95 -22.31 -30.33
N SER A 615 -10.91 -21.77 -31.54
CA SER A 615 -11.02 -22.51 -32.79
C SER A 615 -10.06 -23.69 -32.85
N SER A 616 -10.55 -24.85 -33.29
CA SER A 616 -9.76 -26.07 -33.42
C SER A 616 -8.57 -25.87 -34.37
N GLY A 617 -8.71 -25.01 -35.38
CA GLY A 617 -7.69 -24.68 -36.38
C GLY A 617 -6.61 -23.70 -35.91
N PHE A 618 -6.81 -22.98 -34.81
CA PHE A 618 -5.83 -22.01 -34.31
C PHE A 618 -4.49 -22.69 -33.98
N LYS A 619 -3.36 -22.13 -34.43
CA LYS A 619 -2.03 -22.65 -34.09
C LYS A 619 -1.26 -21.56 -33.34
N LEU A 620 -0.55 -21.96 -32.28
CA LEU A 620 0.24 -21.03 -31.49
C LEU A 620 1.29 -20.35 -32.39
N PRO A 621 1.29 -19.01 -32.52
CA PRO A 621 2.29 -18.30 -33.29
C PRO A 621 3.69 -18.49 -32.70
N LYS A 622 4.71 -18.55 -33.58
CA LYS A 622 6.11 -18.83 -33.15
C LYS A 622 6.64 -17.74 -32.23
N GLU A 623 6.23 -16.49 -32.48
CA GLU A 623 6.58 -15.32 -31.70
C GLU A 623 6.00 -15.34 -30.28
N TRP A 624 4.96 -16.14 -29.99
CA TRP A 624 4.42 -16.32 -28.64
C TRP A 624 5.11 -17.43 -27.87
N ALA A 625 5.77 -18.36 -28.59
CA ALA A 625 6.28 -19.61 -28.04
C ALA A 625 7.67 -19.49 -27.37
N ASN A 626 8.22 -18.27 -27.19
CA ASN A 626 9.52 -18.02 -26.54
C ASN A 626 9.42 -17.32 -25.17
N ASN A 627 8.31 -17.50 -24.48
CA ASN A 627 8.07 -17.01 -23.13
C ASN A 627 8.82 -17.86 -22.09
N THR A 628 10.12 -17.57 -21.91
CA THR A 628 11.00 -18.30 -20.98
C THR A 628 11.71 -17.37 -19.98
N PRO A 629 12.08 -17.85 -18.78
CA PRO A 629 12.88 -17.06 -17.84
C PRO A 629 14.23 -16.58 -18.39
N LYS A 630 14.78 -17.28 -19.39
CA LYS A 630 15.99 -16.85 -20.11
C LYS A 630 15.69 -15.59 -20.95
N GLN A 631 14.62 -15.61 -21.73
CA GLN A 631 14.20 -14.47 -22.55
C GLN A 631 13.95 -13.21 -21.73
N VAL A 632 13.41 -13.34 -20.52
CA VAL A 632 13.24 -12.21 -19.58
C VAL A 632 14.59 -11.59 -19.24
N ARG A 633 15.60 -12.39 -18.89
CA ARG A 633 16.94 -11.90 -18.60
C ARG A 633 17.61 -11.27 -19.82
N ASP A 634 17.49 -11.91 -20.98
CA ASP A 634 18.06 -11.41 -22.23
C ASP A 634 17.43 -10.05 -22.62
N THR A 635 16.13 -9.87 -22.37
CA THR A 635 15.41 -8.61 -22.61
C THR A 635 15.89 -7.50 -21.66
N LEU A 636 16.00 -7.79 -20.36
CA LEU A 636 16.51 -6.81 -19.38
C LEU A 636 17.98 -6.43 -19.65
N ALA A 637 18.78 -7.35 -20.18
CA ALA A 637 20.17 -7.10 -20.56
C ALA A 637 20.31 -6.08 -21.71
N ALA A 638 19.24 -5.80 -22.45
CA ALA A 638 19.23 -4.75 -23.48
C ALA A 638 19.45 -3.33 -22.92
N ALA A 639 19.31 -3.15 -21.60
CA ALA A 639 19.69 -1.92 -20.89
C ALA A 639 21.20 -1.62 -20.94
N GLY A 640 22.03 -2.57 -21.40
CA GLY A 640 23.47 -2.38 -21.58
C GLY A 640 24.31 -2.74 -20.35
N LYS A 641 25.56 -2.26 -20.33
CA LYS A 641 26.52 -2.57 -19.25
C LYS A 641 26.19 -1.74 -18.01
N GLY A 642 25.47 -2.33 -17.05
CA GLY A 642 25.13 -1.72 -15.76
C GLY A 642 24.15 -2.61 -14.98
N ASP A 643 24.11 -2.48 -13.66
CA ASP A 643 23.12 -3.18 -12.81
C ASP A 643 21.80 -2.40 -12.79
N TRP A 644 21.15 -2.28 -13.95
CA TRP A 644 19.94 -1.47 -14.14
C TRP A 644 18.68 -2.08 -13.53
N PHE A 645 18.69 -3.37 -13.23
CA PHE A 645 17.56 -4.10 -12.63
C PHE A 645 18.02 -4.86 -11.39
N PRO A 646 18.50 -4.15 -10.35
CA PRO A 646 19.11 -4.76 -9.18
C PRO A 646 18.05 -5.45 -8.31
N ALA A 647 18.46 -6.42 -7.50
CA ALA A 647 17.53 -7.10 -6.60
C ALA A 647 16.96 -6.17 -5.51
N PHE A 648 17.62 -5.06 -5.19
CA PHE A 648 17.26 -4.13 -4.11
C PHE A 648 17.44 -2.68 -4.58
N PRO A 649 16.56 -2.15 -5.45
CA PRO A 649 16.75 -0.83 -6.08
C PRO A 649 16.76 0.34 -5.10
N PHE A 650 16.14 0.18 -3.91
CA PHE A 650 16.01 1.25 -2.92
C PHE A 650 16.74 0.97 -1.59
N GLY A 651 17.62 -0.03 -1.59
CA GLY A 651 18.38 -0.47 -0.41
C GLY A 651 17.87 -1.77 0.22
N ARG A 652 18.48 -2.16 1.34
CA ARG A 652 18.20 -3.42 2.04
C ARG A 652 18.54 -3.32 3.51
N ASP A 653 17.77 -4.00 4.36
CA ASP A 653 18.03 -4.11 5.80
C ASP A 653 18.97 -5.27 6.16
N PHE A 654 19.19 -6.19 5.21
CA PHE A 654 20.10 -7.33 5.35
C PHE A 654 21.52 -6.97 4.92
N THR A 655 22.51 -7.47 5.65
CA THR A 655 23.91 -7.39 5.22
C THR A 655 24.20 -8.33 4.03
N ASP A 656 25.33 -8.15 3.34
CA ASP A 656 25.76 -9.06 2.28
C ASP A 656 25.87 -10.52 2.74
N GLU A 657 26.40 -10.71 3.95
CA GLU A 657 26.53 -12.02 4.57
C GLU A 657 25.16 -12.62 4.88
N GLU A 658 24.22 -11.84 5.42
CA GLU A 658 22.85 -12.29 5.70
C GLU A 658 22.10 -12.66 4.41
N LEU A 659 22.32 -11.96 3.30
CA LEU A 659 21.72 -12.31 2.02
C LEU A 659 22.30 -13.60 1.43
N LYS A 660 23.62 -13.80 1.53
CA LYS A 660 24.26 -15.06 1.11
C LYS A 660 23.74 -16.23 1.96
N LEU A 661 23.69 -16.07 3.28
CA LEU A 661 23.11 -17.05 4.20
C LEU A 661 21.64 -17.33 3.90
N GLY A 662 20.82 -16.30 3.71
CA GLY A 662 19.40 -16.44 3.38
C GLY A 662 19.17 -17.21 2.08
N LYS A 663 19.97 -16.93 1.04
CA LYS A 663 19.96 -17.68 -0.23
C LYS A 663 20.35 -19.15 -0.02
N ALA A 664 21.43 -19.41 0.74
CA ALA A 664 21.89 -20.76 1.03
C ALA A 664 20.82 -21.56 1.79
N LEU A 665 20.23 -20.98 2.82
CA LEU A 665 19.16 -21.60 3.61
C LEU A 665 17.90 -21.87 2.76
N LYS A 666 17.54 -20.96 1.85
CA LYS A 666 16.42 -21.16 0.91
C LYS A 666 16.69 -22.34 -0.03
N SER A 667 17.90 -22.44 -0.58
CA SER A 667 18.32 -23.57 -1.42
C SER A 667 18.30 -24.90 -0.65
N LEU A 668 18.81 -24.91 0.58
CA LEU A 668 18.76 -26.09 1.45
C LEU A 668 17.33 -26.51 1.76
N LYS A 669 16.44 -25.55 2.04
CA LYS A 669 15.01 -25.81 2.28
C LYS A 669 14.34 -26.44 1.06
N ALA A 670 14.68 -25.97 -0.15
CA ALA A 670 14.20 -26.58 -1.38
C ALA A 670 14.75 -28.00 -1.58
N ALA A 671 16.06 -28.20 -1.38
CA ALA A 671 16.71 -29.50 -1.51
C ALA A 671 16.21 -30.55 -0.49
N THR A 672 15.76 -30.10 0.68
CA THR A 672 15.24 -30.96 1.76
C THR A 672 13.72 -31.10 1.75
N ALA A 673 13.02 -30.58 0.73
CA ALA A 673 11.56 -30.60 0.64
C ALA A 673 10.96 -32.01 0.47
N THR A 674 11.74 -32.98 -0.03
CA THR A 674 11.30 -34.37 -0.23
C THR A 674 12.10 -35.32 0.68
N PRO A 675 11.55 -36.50 1.07
CA PRO A 675 12.28 -37.47 1.88
C PRO A 675 13.61 -37.93 1.27
N ARG A 676 13.63 -38.17 -0.06
CA ARG A 676 14.84 -38.53 -0.81
C ARG A 676 15.84 -37.38 -0.87
N GLY A 677 15.38 -36.16 -1.17
CA GLY A 677 16.22 -34.96 -1.21
C GLY A 677 16.85 -34.63 0.15
N LYS A 678 16.09 -34.84 1.23
CA LYS A 678 16.58 -34.69 2.61
C LYS A 678 17.72 -35.67 2.93
N LEU A 679 17.57 -36.95 2.62
CA LEU A 679 18.61 -37.96 2.86
C LEU A 679 19.88 -37.67 2.06
N SER A 680 19.74 -37.35 0.77
CA SER A 680 20.86 -37.00 -0.11
C SER A 680 21.62 -35.76 0.39
N THR A 681 20.89 -34.71 0.79
CA THR A 681 21.46 -33.46 1.27
C THR A 681 22.21 -33.67 2.60
N LEU A 682 21.66 -34.46 3.52
CA LEU A 682 22.33 -34.83 4.77
C LEU A 682 23.63 -35.59 4.53
N TRP A 683 23.62 -36.56 3.61
CA TRP A 683 24.82 -37.34 3.28
C TRP A 683 25.91 -36.49 2.62
N ARG A 684 25.52 -35.58 1.71
CA ARG A 684 26.43 -34.58 1.13
C ARG A 684 26.99 -33.64 2.19
N ALA A 685 26.15 -33.20 3.13
CA ALA A 685 26.58 -32.30 4.20
C ALA A 685 27.64 -32.96 5.08
N VAL A 686 27.45 -34.22 5.48
CA VAL A 686 28.45 -34.96 6.29
C VAL A 686 29.82 -35.02 5.60
N ARG A 687 29.86 -35.08 4.27
CA ARG A 687 31.08 -35.13 3.45
C ARG A 687 31.65 -33.77 3.06
N VAL A 688 30.98 -32.67 3.43
CA VAL A 688 31.45 -31.33 3.09
C VAL A 688 32.72 -31.02 3.90
N ASN A 689 33.73 -30.49 3.21
CA ASN A 689 34.93 -29.97 3.85
C ASN A 689 34.74 -28.49 4.17
N ASP A 690 35.19 -28.11 5.37
CA ASP A 690 35.25 -26.73 5.81
C ASP A 690 36.68 -26.21 5.63
N ASP A 691 36.88 -25.37 4.62
CA ASP A 691 38.13 -24.70 4.30
C ASP A 691 38.27 -23.34 5.00
N GLY A 692 37.36 -23.00 5.93
CA GLY A 692 37.43 -21.80 6.76
C GLY A 692 36.99 -20.51 6.07
N ARG A 693 36.71 -20.53 4.76
CA ARG A 693 36.33 -19.34 3.98
C ARG A 693 34.98 -18.71 4.35
N TYR A 694 34.14 -19.45 5.07
CA TYR A 694 32.83 -18.98 5.54
C TYR A 694 32.80 -18.65 7.03
N SER A 695 33.96 -18.48 7.67
CA SER A 695 34.09 -18.29 9.12
C SER A 695 33.18 -17.19 9.68
N THR A 696 33.09 -16.02 9.04
CA THR A 696 32.22 -14.91 9.46
C THR A 696 30.73 -15.26 9.41
N MET A 697 30.29 -15.93 8.34
CA MET A 697 28.91 -16.40 8.17
C MET A 697 28.55 -17.55 9.12
N ILE A 698 29.50 -18.42 9.44
CA ILE A 698 29.34 -19.49 10.44
C ILE A 698 29.25 -18.90 11.85
N ASP A 699 30.03 -17.87 12.14
CA ASP A 699 29.95 -17.13 13.40
C ASP A 699 28.63 -16.38 13.54
N ARG A 700 28.17 -15.74 12.46
CA ARG A 700 26.85 -15.09 12.40
C ARG A 700 25.68 -16.06 12.69
N MET A 701 25.85 -17.34 12.40
CA MET A 701 24.88 -18.41 12.71
C MET A 701 25.07 -19.03 14.10
N GLY A 702 26.07 -18.58 14.87
CA GLY A 702 26.45 -19.13 16.17
C GLY A 702 26.97 -20.57 16.09
N LEU A 703 27.68 -20.91 15.00
CA LEU A 703 28.13 -22.27 14.68
C LEU A 703 29.66 -22.41 14.64
N SER A 704 30.40 -21.42 15.14
CA SER A 704 31.88 -21.43 15.20
C SER A 704 32.42 -22.56 16.07
N ASN A 705 31.75 -22.84 17.21
CA ASN A 705 32.15 -23.87 18.16
C ASN A 705 30.99 -24.82 18.52
N PRO A 706 30.58 -25.71 17.60
CA PRO A 706 29.40 -26.56 17.77
C PRO A 706 29.63 -27.65 18.82
N GLN A 707 28.84 -27.65 19.89
CA GLN A 707 28.97 -28.57 21.02
C GLN A 707 28.18 -29.87 20.79
N SER A 708 27.00 -29.76 20.19
CA SER A 708 26.12 -30.91 19.95
C SER A 708 26.30 -31.54 18.56
N PHE A 709 25.91 -32.82 18.41
CA PHE A 709 25.87 -33.49 17.10
C PHE A 709 24.97 -32.72 16.11
N ARG A 710 23.85 -32.17 16.60
CA ARG A 710 22.93 -31.36 15.80
C ARG A 710 23.58 -30.09 15.29
N GLU A 711 24.33 -29.38 16.12
CA GLU A 711 25.04 -28.16 15.71
C GLU A 711 26.18 -28.46 14.72
N LYS A 712 26.89 -29.58 14.90
CA LYS A 712 27.91 -30.03 13.94
C LYS A 712 27.30 -30.29 12.56
N LEU A 713 26.12 -30.91 12.53
CA LEU A 713 25.37 -31.13 11.30
C LEU A 713 24.83 -29.82 10.70
N ASP A 714 24.27 -28.93 11.52
CA ASP A 714 23.78 -27.61 11.09
C ASP A 714 24.92 -26.79 10.46
N ARG A 715 26.12 -26.77 11.06
CA ARG A 715 27.32 -26.14 10.48
C ARG A 715 27.63 -26.69 9.10
N LYS A 716 27.69 -28.02 8.97
CA LYS A 716 27.97 -28.68 7.68
C LYS A 716 26.88 -28.41 6.63
N LEU A 717 25.61 -28.32 7.03
CA LEU A 717 24.52 -27.96 6.14
C LEU A 717 24.67 -26.53 5.63
N VAL A 718 24.99 -25.57 6.50
CA VAL A 718 25.21 -24.16 6.10
C VAL A 718 26.37 -24.06 5.11
N ILE A 719 27.50 -24.73 5.39
CA ILE A 719 28.66 -24.77 4.48
C ILE A 719 28.25 -25.36 3.14
N LEU A 720 27.58 -26.52 3.11
CA LEU A 720 27.10 -27.13 1.88
C LEU A 720 26.22 -26.16 1.07
N GLY A 721 25.31 -25.46 1.74
CA GLY A 721 24.44 -24.47 1.09
C GLY A 721 25.22 -23.31 0.50
N LEU A 722 26.24 -22.80 1.20
CA LEU A 722 27.10 -21.71 0.71
C LEU A 722 27.98 -22.15 -0.47
N GLN A 723 28.57 -23.35 -0.41
CA GLN A 723 29.37 -23.91 -1.51
C GLN A 723 28.55 -24.13 -2.79
N GLN A 724 27.27 -24.51 -2.63
CA GLN A 724 26.35 -24.66 -3.76
C GLN A 724 26.00 -23.33 -4.44
N LEU A 725 26.14 -22.19 -3.77
CA LEU A 725 25.92 -20.89 -4.41
C LEU A 725 27.11 -20.46 -5.28
N GLU A 726 28.30 -20.99 -5.01
CA GLU A 726 29.54 -20.66 -5.75
C GLU A 726 29.84 -21.65 -6.87
N SER A 727 29.26 -22.84 -6.81
CA SER A 727 29.35 -23.83 -7.88
C SER A 727 28.40 -23.43 -9.01
N PRO A 728 28.88 -23.13 -10.22
CA PRO A 728 28.00 -22.88 -11.35
C PRO A 728 27.25 -24.18 -11.67
N ASN A 729 25.93 -24.16 -11.58
CA ASN A 729 25.08 -25.17 -12.23
C ASN A 729 24.83 -24.76 -13.67
#